data_AF-A0A430Q572-F1
#
_entry.id   AF-A0A430Q572-F1
#
_cell.length_a   1.000
_cell.length_b   1.000
_cell.length_c   1.000
_cell.angle_alpha   90.00
_cell.angle_beta   90.00
_cell.angle_gamma   90.00
#
_symmetry.space_group_name_H-M   'P 1'
#
loop_
_entity.id
_entity.type
_entity.pdbx_description
1 polymer ?
#
loop_
_entity_poly.entity_id
_entity_poly.type
_entity_poly.pdbx_seq_one_letter_code
_entity_poly.pdbx_strand_id
1 'polypeptide(L)'
;MNSVDLNSIKFLLNFITTHPNIPNISVDVARLLGLMTFSDEEKMDAIIDFLKINLDQLNYNGALFKRKVKQNAMLLQTSLHFLWSTYPLSCIDNTNNNFDESLSTTTTSSMSNAHIFFYHIIFFISTTDPEVTKFLSEPSLPYVLQLLHVCVDGDQEATILSQPECLVESGRRRIEAYQLLCLFHQLETSKLSGRVGLLAEDMLNDWANKEDNNKINVSMKNPTTTIGQVIHSLRDATLRRTRSLAQNMREKRLRSLNMRVNEKGQVAMVETDRLNKMTAVVQEETGLSCVICHEGLRIAPNEALGIYVYVRRCVLEENIYITGCEPAINFTNPPSNIPDGYSTLSNFSYKASSENEWTVAQRHNWDVGCNNILPILNPPTSSFAAPSSTSSSTTTSSSDSKAASLKTVKQQQQAPDTVYAGHLANFMDFIMHKLSICPGYVMALHDIKLLLLRFACNRTFTVETGGGGKESNIQLLPHLMQVYLHSLLMSSHVEQELEALKQFTEVPSSYWAKSDKCWITTGPLYRLVAALHLWSRDEWHNHRATLLHSLLYMALGRSNNATCSTSTVDSQFTLIKPYLIYFGLIDSIYEYLFKNVPLTSSIETKLKSVTSSSSGSVSQTSPSWSVSLSQYIRTSDEALMKAAPKLLAYFEENLLTISSVEEFLDVT
;
A
#
# COMPACT_ATOMS: atom_id res chain seq x y z
N MET A 1 16.74 -26.80 -49.62
CA MET A 1 17.56 -25.75 -50.27
C MET A 1 18.23 -24.83 -49.23
N ASN A 2 18.43 -25.25 -47.98
CA ASN A 2 18.72 -24.31 -46.86
C ASN A 2 20.22 -24.18 -46.47
N SER A 3 21.11 -25.07 -46.95
CA SER A 3 22.53 -25.03 -46.56
C SER A 3 23.37 -23.99 -47.32
N VAL A 4 22.89 -23.50 -48.46
CA VAL A 4 23.58 -22.51 -49.30
C VAL A 4 23.44 -21.09 -48.74
N ASP A 5 22.31 -20.79 -48.07
CA ASP A 5 22.04 -19.46 -47.51
C ASP A 5 22.81 -19.17 -46.21
N LEU A 6 22.99 -20.17 -45.34
CA LEU A 6 23.72 -19.97 -44.08
C LEU A 6 25.22 -19.71 -44.33
N ASN A 7 25.80 -20.38 -45.34
CA ASN A 7 27.18 -20.14 -45.76
C ASN A 7 27.35 -18.74 -46.39
N SER A 8 26.31 -18.23 -47.06
CA SER A 8 26.31 -16.88 -47.63
C SER A 8 26.29 -15.81 -46.53
N ILE A 9 25.56 -16.03 -45.43
CA ILE A 9 25.56 -15.15 -44.25
C ILE A 9 26.92 -15.16 -43.56
N LYS A 10 27.51 -16.33 -43.34
CA LYS A 10 28.86 -16.44 -42.76
C LYS A 10 29.92 -15.78 -43.64
N PHE A 11 29.80 -15.90 -44.96
CA PHE A 11 30.66 -15.21 -45.92
C PHE A 11 30.50 -13.68 -45.84
N LEU A 12 29.27 -13.17 -45.81
CA LEU A 12 28.98 -11.75 -45.68
C LEU A 12 29.50 -11.16 -44.35
N LEU A 13 29.31 -11.87 -43.23
CA LEU A 13 29.83 -11.48 -41.93
C LEU A 13 31.37 -11.41 -41.95
N ASN A 14 32.03 -12.41 -42.53
CA ASN A 14 33.49 -12.41 -42.68
C ASN A 14 33.99 -11.30 -43.63
N PHE A 15 33.24 -11.02 -44.69
CA PHE A 15 33.54 -9.96 -45.66
C PHE A 15 33.48 -8.58 -45.02
N ILE A 16 32.48 -8.32 -44.17
CA ILE A 16 32.34 -7.06 -43.40
C ILE A 16 33.55 -6.85 -42.49
N THR A 17 34.03 -7.89 -41.79
CA THR A 17 35.22 -7.78 -40.93
C THR A 17 36.51 -7.58 -41.69
N THR A 18 36.66 -8.21 -42.86
CA THR A 18 37.91 -8.16 -43.64
C THR A 18 38.03 -6.90 -44.49
N HIS A 19 36.93 -6.26 -44.87
CA HIS A 19 36.91 -5.11 -45.78
C HIS A 19 36.10 -3.91 -45.25
N PRO A 20 36.36 -3.41 -44.02
CA PRO A 20 35.50 -2.42 -43.36
C PRO A 20 35.47 -1.03 -44.02
N ASN A 21 36.44 -0.74 -44.91
CA ASN A 21 36.61 0.58 -45.53
C ASN A 21 35.88 0.75 -46.87
N ILE A 22 35.15 -0.27 -47.33
CA ILE A 22 34.37 -0.16 -48.57
C ILE A 22 33.08 0.65 -48.29
N PRO A 23 32.76 1.66 -49.12
CA PRO A 23 31.50 2.41 -49.00
C PRO A 23 30.28 1.49 -49.04
N ASN A 24 29.24 1.81 -48.29
CA ASN A 24 27.95 1.10 -48.21
C ASN A 24 27.96 -0.25 -47.43
N ILE A 25 29.11 -0.75 -46.98
CA ILE A 25 29.16 -1.97 -46.16
C ILE A 25 28.50 -1.79 -44.79
N SER A 26 28.75 -0.66 -44.12
CA SER A 26 28.24 -0.40 -42.78
C SER A 26 26.73 -0.12 -42.73
N VAL A 27 26.09 0.19 -43.87
CA VAL A 27 24.70 0.59 -43.94
C VAL A 27 23.87 -0.40 -44.75
N ASP A 28 24.20 -0.64 -46.02
CA ASP A 28 23.36 -1.43 -46.92
C ASP A 28 23.60 -2.93 -46.76
N VAL A 29 24.85 -3.35 -46.61
CA VAL A 29 25.20 -4.77 -46.41
C VAL A 29 24.78 -5.25 -45.02
N ALA A 30 24.94 -4.41 -43.99
CA ALA A 30 24.44 -4.68 -42.64
C ALA A 30 22.90 -4.78 -42.60
N ARG A 31 22.19 -3.92 -43.36
CA ARG A 31 20.73 -3.97 -43.50
C ARG A 31 20.28 -5.22 -44.27
N LEU A 32 20.99 -5.61 -45.32
CA LEU A 32 20.74 -6.84 -46.08
C LEU A 32 20.87 -8.09 -45.19
N LEU A 33 21.89 -8.13 -44.33
CA LEU A 33 22.05 -9.20 -43.34
C LEU A 33 20.84 -9.31 -42.41
N GLY A 34 20.40 -8.19 -41.83
CA GLY A 34 19.22 -8.17 -40.97
C GLY A 34 17.93 -8.62 -41.68
N LEU A 35 17.80 -8.34 -42.99
CA LEU A 35 16.68 -8.81 -43.80
C LEU A 35 16.77 -10.31 -44.14
N MET A 36 17.98 -10.82 -44.39
CA MET A 36 18.21 -12.23 -44.72
C MET A 36 18.04 -13.17 -43.52
N THR A 37 18.18 -12.67 -42.30
CA THR A 37 18.05 -13.45 -41.06
C THR A 37 16.71 -13.25 -40.36
N PHE A 38 15.85 -12.37 -40.87
CA PHE A 38 14.56 -12.09 -40.27
C PHE A 38 13.67 -13.35 -40.28
N SER A 39 13.18 -13.74 -39.09
CA SER A 39 12.35 -14.94 -38.86
C SER A 39 13.02 -16.30 -39.13
N ASP A 40 14.36 -16.37 -39.16
CA ASP A 40 15.12 -17.63 -39.31
C ASP A 40 16.14 -17.77 -38.16
N GLU A 41 15.85 -18.69 -37.23
CA GLU A 41 16.53 -18.83 -35.94
C GLU A 41 18.01 -19.24 -36.10
N GLU A 42 18.31 -20.22 -36.96
CA GLU A 42 19.68 -20.69 -37.22
C GLU A 42 20.57 -19.59 -37.86
N LYS A 43 19.96 -18.71 -38.66
CA LYS A 43 20.65 -17.58 -39.30
C LYS A 43 20.89 -16.43 -38.32
N MET A 44 19.96 -16.19 -37.40
CA MET A 44 20.13 -15.21 -36.32
C MET A 44 21.20 -15.64 -35.32
N ASP A 45 21.24 -16.92 -34.97
CA ASP A 45 22.28 -17.47 -34.08
C ASP A 45 23.68 -17.27 -34.65
N ALA A 46 23.85 -17.40 -35.98
CA ALA A 46 25.12 -17.12 -36.64
C ALA A 46 25.58 -15.65 -36.51
N ILE A 47 24.64 -14.68 -36.49
CA ILE A 47 24.96 -13.26 -36.23
C ILE A 47 25.32 -13.06 -34.76
N ILE A 48 24.56 -13.67 -33.86
CA ILE A 48 24.78 -13.55 -32.41
C ILE A 48 26.14 -14.11 -32.02
N ASP A 49 26.52 -15.27 -32.54
CA ASP A 49 27.82 -15.88 -32.25
C ASP A 49 28.99 -15.07 -32.85
N PHE A 50 28.81 -14.51 -34.05
CA PHE A 50 29.76 -13.56 -34.62
C PHE A 50 29.93 -12.30 -33.75
N LEU A 51 28.83 -11.75 -33.22
CA LEU A 51 28.85 -10.59 -32.35
C LEU A 51 29.52 -10.89 -31.02
N LYS A 52 29.24 -12.04 -30.38
CA LYS A 52 29.90 -12.46 -29.13
C LYS A 52 31.42 -12.47 -29.26
N ILE A 53 31.95 -12.98 -30.38
CA ILE A 53 33.39 -13.08 -30.65
C ILE A 53 34.02 -11.70 -30.90
N ASN A 54 33.31 -10.79 -31.57
CA ASN A 54 33.85 -9.49 -31.97
C ASN A 54 33.52 -8.34 -31.00
N LEU A 55 32.56 -8.52 -30.08
CA LEU A 55 32.20 -7.55 -29.04
C LEU A 55 33.26 -7.45 -27.95
N ASP A 56 34.01 -8.52 -27.67
CA ASP A 56 35.15 -8.49 -26.74
C ASP A 56 36.25 -7.51 -27.19
N GLN A 57 36.30 -7.17 -28.49
CA GLN A 57 37.23 -6.18 -29.05
C GLN A 57 36.71 -4.73 -28.98
N LEU A 58 35.41 -4.53 -28.73
CA LEU A 58 34.75 -3.21 -28.67
C LEU A 58 34.52 -2.75 -27.21
N ASN A 59 35.44 -3.09 -26.31
CA ASN A 59 35.38 -2.58 -24.95
C ASN A 59 36.02 -1.19 -24.86
N TYR A 60 35.36 -0.15 -25.39
CA TYR A 60 35.54 1.24 -24.92
C TYR A 60 34.42 2.14 -25.49
N ASN A 61 33.60 2.69 -24.58
CA ASN A 61 32.60 3.77 -24.78
C ASN A 61 31.22 3.39 -25.37
N GLY A 62 30.38 2.73 -24.56
CA GLY A 62 28.93 2.56 -24.84
C GLY A 62 28.18 3.87 -25.12
N ALA A 63 28.68 5.02 -24.68
CA ALA A 63 28.14 6.34 -25.01
C ALA A 63 28.28 6.69 -26.50
N LEU A 64 29.38 6.29 -27.15
CA LEU A 64 29.64 6.53 -28.58
C LEU A 64 28.78 5.61 -29.46
N PHE A 65 28.57 4.36 -29.03
CA PHE A 65 27.65 3.42 -29.67
C PHE A 65 26.19 3.90 -29.58
N LYS A 66 25.74 4.33 -28.39
CA LYS A 66 24.40 4.91 -28.19
C LYS A 66 24.20 6.16 -29.06
N ARG A 67 25.23 7.03 -29.18
CA ARG A 67 25.19 8.23 -30.04
C ARG A 67 25.14 7.90 -31.53
N LYS A 68 25.89 6.89 -31.99
CA LYS A 68 25.86 6.39 -33.38
C LYS A 68 24.54 5.71 -33.74
N VAL A 69 23.95 4.92 -32.85
CA VAL A 69 22.63 4.29 -33.06
C VAL A 69 21.53 5.36 -33.13
N LYS A 70 21.56 6.35 -32.23
CA LYS A 70 20.64 7.50 -32.19
C LYS A 70 20.68 8.34 -33.48
N GLN A 71 21.86 8.52 -34.08
CA GLN A 71 22.02 9.26 -35.35
C GLN A 71 21.71 8.40 -36.60
N ASN A 72 22.09 7.13 -36.63
CA ASN A 72 22.01 6.32 -37.86
C ASN A 72 20.64 5.67 -38.11
N ALA A 73 19.79 5.51 -37.10
CA ALA A 73 18.51 4.82 -37.22
C ALA A 73 17.29 5.76 -37.37
N MET A 74 17.49 7.09 -37.44
CA MET A 74 16.43 8.11 -37.56
C MET A 74 15.31 8.02 -36.50
N LEU A 75 15.57 7.36 -35.37
CA LEU A 75 14.57 7.01 -34.35
C LEU A 75 13.84 8.25 -33.81
N LEU A 76 14.56 9.34 -33.55
CA LEU A 76 13.97 10.61 -33.12
C LEU A 76 12.96 11.14 -34.15
N GLN A 77 13.36 11.15 -35.42
CA GLN A 77 12.53 11.70 -36.49
C GLN A 77 11.30 10.83 -36.75
N THR A 78 11.43 9.51 -36.65
CA THR A 78 10.30 8.57 -36.76
C THR A 78 9.33 8.72 -35.58
N SER A 79 9.84 8.83 -34.35
CA SER A 79 9.01 9.06 -33.16
C SER A 79 8.25 10.38 -33.23
N LEU A 80 8.92 11.45 -33.64
CA LEU A 80 8.30 12.77 -33.80
C LEU A 80 7.28 12.79 -34.94
N HIS A 81 7.55 12.14 -36.07
CA HIS A 81 6.59 12.02 -37.16
C HIS A 81 5.32 11.28 -36.73
N PHE A 82 5.46 10.19 -35.98
CA PHE A 82 4.31 9.50 -35.38
C PHE A 82 3.50 10.45 -34.50
N LEU A 83 4.16 11.18 -33.59
CA LEU A 83 3.49 12.10 -32.67
C LEU A 83 2.80 13.25 -33.40
N TRP A 84 3.42 13.86 -34.42
CA TRP A 84 2.77 14.91 -35.21
C TRP A 84 1.58 14.38 -36.02
N SER A 85 1.66 13.15 -36.53
CA SER A 85 0.56 12.54 -37.30
C SER A 85 -0.64 12.11 -36.43
N THR A 86 -0.40 11.79 -35.16
CA THR A 86 -1.41 11.31 -34.21
C THR A 86 -1.84 12.37 -33.20
N TYR A 87 -1.27 13.58 -33.27
CA TYR A 87 -1.53 14.67 -32.34
C TYR A 87 -3.03 15.06 -32.34
N PRO A 88 -3.70 15.11 -31.18
CA PRO A 88 -5.10 15.53 -31.11
C PRO A 88 -5.25 17.00 -31.51
N LEU A 89 -6.12 17.29 -32.49
CA LEU A 89 -6.25 18.63 -33.07
C LEU A 89 -7.07 19.55 -32.17
N SER A 90 -7.97 18.99 -31.35
CA SER A 90 -8.66 19.74 -30.30
C SER A 90 -7.68 20.46 -29.35
N CYS A 91 -6.43 19.99 -29.26
CA CYS A 91 -5.36 20.63 -28.51
C CYS A 91 -4.79 21.91 -29.16
N ILE A 92 -5.02 22.12 -30.45
CA ILE A 92 -4.49 23.25 -31.21
C ILE A 92 -5.45 24.45 -31.18
N ASP A 93 -6.76 24.20 -31.35
CA ASP A 93 -7.77 25.23 -31.56
C ASP A 93 -8.25 25.94 -30.27
N ASN A 94 -8.16 25.27 -29.12
CA ASN A 94 -8.54 25.83 -27.81
C ASN A 94 -7.63 26.97 -27.31
N THR A 95 -6.58 27.31 -28.05
CA THR A 95 -5.67 28.42 -27.71
C THR A 95 -6.31 29.80 -27.84
N ASN A 96 -7.43 29.96 -28.57
CA ASN A 96 -8.00 31.27 -28.88
C ASN A 96 -9.39 31.59 -28.28
N ASN A 97 -10.19 30.61 -27.84
CA ASN A 97 -11.65 30.84 -27.67
C ASN A 97 -12.16 31.21 -26.27
N ASN A 98 -11.32 31.27 -25.23
CA ASN A 98 -11.76 31.64 -23.88
C ASN A 98 -10.89 32.76 -23.29
N PHE A 99 -10.94 33.93 -23.94
CA PHE A 99 -10.56 35.21 -23.32
C PHE A 99 -11.60 35.58 -22.27
N ASP A 100 -11.34 35.27 -21.00
CA ASP A 100 -12.11 35.81 -19.89
C ASP A 100 -11.52 37.20 -19.56
N GLU A 101 -12.23 38.25 -19.97
CA GLU A 101 -11.84 39.68 -19.92
C GLU A 101 -11.81 40.25 -18.48
N SER A 102 -11.84 39.40 -17.46
CA SER A 102 -12.05 39.78 -16.06
C SER A 102 -10.77 39.96 -15.22
N LEU A 103 -9.57 39.83 -15.80
CA LEU A 103 -8.29 39.93 -15.07
C LEU A 103 -7.32 40.99 -15.60
N SER A 104 -7.82 42.11 -16.14
CA SER A 104 -7.02 43.17 -16.76
C SER A 104 -7.11 44.51 -16.01
N THR A 105 -6.83 44.53 -14.70
CA THR A 105 -6.62 45.80 -13.98
C THR A 105 -5.54 45.71 -12.92
N THR A 106 -4.26 45.62 -13.32
CA THR A 106 -3.19 46.36 -12.63
C THR A 106 -1.85 46.39 -13.41
N THR A 107 -1.40 47.62 -13.71
CA THR A 107 0.00 48.11 -13.76
C THR A 107 0.98 47.54 -14.81
N THR A 108 1.24 48.26 -15.92
CA THR A 108 2.24 49.34 -16.17
C THR A 108 3.56 48.86 -16.82
N SER A 109 3.73 49.26 -18.10
CA SER A 109 4.96 49.69 -18.78
C SER A 109 6.27 48.90 -18.61
N SER A 110 6.52 47.95 -19.54
CA SER A 110 7.82 47.76 -20.20
C SER A 110 7.65 46.86 -21.44
N MET A 111 7.72 47.44 -22.63
CA MET A 111 7.46 46.79 -23.94
C MET A 111 8.61 45.90 -24.45
N SER A 112 9.06 44.94 -23.64
CA SER A 112 9.98 43.88 -24.12
C SER A 112 9.76 42.52 -23.45
N ASN A 113 9.02 42.45 -22.35
CA ASN A 113 8.71 41.20 -21.64
C ASN A 113 7.31 40.63 -21.98
N ALA A 114 6.56 41.29 -22.87
CA ALA A 114 5.18 40.93 -23.17
C ALA A 114 5.04 39.60 -23.94
N HIS A 115 6.05 39.18 -24.71
CA HIS A 115 6.00 37.93 -25.48
C HIS A 115 6.14 36.67 -24.61
N ILE A 116 6.82 36.76 -23.46
CA ILE A 116 7.05 35.62 -22.55
C ILE A 116 5.87 35.43 -21.58
N PHE A 117 5.16 36.51 -21.24
CA PHE A 117 3.94 36.44 -20.42
C PHE A 117 2.69 36.00 -21.20
N PHE A 118 2.73 36.01 -22.53
CA PHE A 118 1.56 35.78 -23.39
C PHE A 118 1.11 34.31 -23.48
N TYR A 119 1.94 33.34 -23.06
CA TYR A 119 1.65 31.89 -23.20
C TYR A 119 1.12 31.20 -21.93
N HIS A 120 0.83 31.95 -20.86
CA HIS A 120 0.49 31.39 -19.55
C HIS A 120 -1.03 31.20 -19.31
N ILE A 121 -1.71 30.52 -20.23
CA ILE A 121 -3.00 29.87 -19.96
C ILE A 121 -2.84 28.38 -20.28
N ILE A 122 -2.57 27.55 -19.27
CA ILE A 122 -2.68 26.09 -19.41
C ILE A 122 -4.17 25.80 -19.42
N PHE A 123 -4.70 25.61 -20.63
CA PHE A 123 -6.05 25.16 -20.87
C PHE A 123 -6.14 23.67 -20.54
N PHE A 124 -7.17 23.27 -19.79
CA PHE A 124 -7.40 21.87 -19.46
C PHE A 124 -8.14 21.23 -20.63
N ILE A 125 -7.43 20.45 -21.44
CA ILE A 125 -8.08 19.56 -22.39
C ILE A 125 -8.47 18.34 -21.56
N SER A 126 -9.77 18.08 -21.47
CA SER A 126 -10.23 16.93 -20.73
C SER A 126 -9.68 15.68 -21.42
N THR A 127 -9.01 14.79 -20.69
CA THR A 127 -8.62 13.47 -21.23
C THR A 127 -9.83 12.58 -21.56
N THR A 128 -11.05 13.08 -21.34
CA THR A 128 -12.30 12.52 -21.85
C THR A 128 -12.65 13.00 -23.27
N ASP A 129 -11.82 13.85 -23.87
CA ASP A 129 -11.96 14.25 -25.27
C ASP A 129 -11.78 13.00 -26.15
N PRO A 130 -12.69 12.74 -27.11
CA PRO A 130 -12.63 11.58 -27.98
C PRO A 130 -11.34 11.52 -28.81
N GLU A 131 -10.76 12.66 -29.22
CA GLU A 131 -9.49 12.69 -29.97
C GLU A 131 -8.31 12.30 -29.09
N VAL A 132 -8.28 12.78 -27.84
CA VAL A 132 -7.24 12.41 -26.86
C VAL A 132 -7.38 10.95 -26.47
N THR A 133 -8.61 10.45 -26.30
CA THR A 133 -8.88 9.03 -26.00
C THR A 133 -8.40 8.13 -27.14
N LYS A 134 -8.64 8.54 -28.40
CA LYS A 134 -8.13 7.84 -29.59
C LYS A 134 -6.60 7.81 -29.60
N PHE A 135 -5.95 8.94 -29.36
CA PHE A 135 -4.48 9.02 -29.24
C PHE A 135 -3.95 8.08 -28.15
N LEU A 136 -4.56 8.07 -26.97
CA LEU A 136 -4.17 7.20 -25.85
C LEU A 136 -4.37 5.70 -26.15
N SER A 137 -5.28 5.35 -27.06
CA SER A 137 -5.56 3.97 -27.46
C SER A 137 -4.58 3.41 -28.49
N GLU A 138 -3.68 4.22 -29.05
CA GLU A 138 -2.71 3.78 -30.05
C GLU A 138 -1.71 2.77 -29.48
N PRO A 139 -1.63 1.53 -30.00
CA PRO A 139 -0.79 0.47 -29.43
C PRO A 139 0.71 0.78 -29.54
N SER A 140 1.10 1.62 -30.50
CA SER A 140 2.48 2.03 -30.75
C SER A 140 2.96 3.13 -29.81
N LEU A 141 2.05 3.89 -29.19
CA LEU A 141 2.37 5.09 -28.42
C LEU A 141 3.33 4.84 -27.24
N PRO A 142 3.16 3.79 -26.41
CA PRO A 142 4.10 3.52 -25.32
C PRO A 142 5.54 3.32 -25.80
N TYR A 143 5.73 2.61 -26.93
CA TYR A 143 7.06 2.36 -27.50
C TYR A 143 7.65 3.63 -28.11
N VAL A 144 6.82 4.45 -28.76
CA VAL A 144 7.24 5.75 -29.31
C VAL A 144 7.71 6.69 -28.20
N LEU A 145 7.01 6.75 -27.06
CA LEU A 145 7.42 7.56 -25.91
C LEU A 145 8.72 7.04 -25.27
N GLN A 146 8.88 5.72 -25.14
CA GLN A 146 10.15 5.14 -24.67
C GLN A 146 11.33 5.46 -25.60
N LEU A 147 11.11 5.39 -26.91
CA LEU A 147 12.13 5.78 -27.89
C LEU A 147 12.44 7.27 -27.80
N LEU A 148 11.40 8.11 -27.67
CA LEU A 148 11.57 9.56 -27.52
C LEU A 148 12.35 9.91 -26.25
N HIS A 149 12.03 9.26 -25.12
CA HIS A 149 12.70 9.42 -23.83
C HIS A 149 14.22 9.21 -23.94
N VAL A 150 14.65 8.18 -24.68
CA VAL A 150 16.09 7.91 -24.90
C VAL A 150 16.71 8.85 -25.95
N CYS A 151 15.89 9.40 -26.85
CA CYS A 151 16.34 10.23 -27.96
C CYS A 151 16.40 11.73 -27.64
N VAL A 152 15.88 12.18 -26.51
CA VAL A 152 15.82 13.60 -26.16
C VAL A 152 16.40 13.80 -24.76
N ASP A 153 17.13 14.90 -24.59
CA ASP A 153 17.74 15.29 -23.32
C ASP A 153 17.25 16.71 -22.94
N GLY A 154 17.10 16.99 -21.64
CA GLY A 154 16.52 18.24 -21.12
C GLY A 154 17.24 19.52 -21.52
N ASP A 155 18.56 19.43 -21.74
CA ASP A 155 19.44 20.54 -22.14
C ASP A 155 19.32 20.92 -23.63
N GLN A 156 18.60 20.12 -24.42
CA GLN A 156 18.40 20.40 -25.84
C GLN A 156 17.44 21.57 -26.04
N GLU A 157 17.61 22.28 -27.14
CA GLU A 157 16.70 23.36 -27.53
C GLU A 157 15.31 22.79 -27.84
N ALA A 158 14.27 23.40 -27.27
CA ALA A 158 12.90 22.89 -27.41
C ALA A 158 12.47 22.76 -28.88
N THR A 159 13.00 23.60 -29.78
CA THR A 159 12.68 23.59 -31.21
C THR A 159 12.85 22.22 -31.89
N ILE A 160 13.68 21.32 -31.35
CA ILE A 160 13.84 19.94 -31.85
C ILE A 160 12.54 19.12 -31.86
N LEU A 161 11.58 19.45 -30.98
CA LEU A 161 10.28 18.79 -30.88
C LEU A 161 9.23 19.40 -31.84
N SER A 162 9.56 20.50 -32.51
CA SER A 162 8.62 21.20 -33.39
C SER A 162 8.57 20.56 -34.79
N GLN A 163 7.37 20.50 -35.36
CA GLN A 163 7.16 19.97 -36.71
C GLN A 163 7.91 20.82 -37.76
N PRO A 164 8.65 20.22 -38.72
CA PRO A 164 9.25 20.95 -39.83
C PRO A 164 8.21 21.64 -40.70
N GLU A 165 8.50 22.84 -41.21
CA GLU A 165 7.58 23.61 -42.05
C GLU A 165 7.16 22.86 -43.33
N CYS A 166 8.04 22.01 -43.87
CA CYS A 166 7.77 21.20 -45.06
C CYS A 166 6.78 20.04 -44.84
N LEU A 167 6.46 19.70 -43.58
CA LEU A 167 5.56 18.61 -43.21
C LEU A 167 4.18 19.11 -42.73
N VAL A 168 3.91 20.41 -42.84
CA VAL A 168 2.62 21.00 -42.46
C VAL A 168 1.61 20.80 -43.59
N GLU A 169 0.54 20.05 -43.31
CA GLU A 169 -0.57 19.86 -44.25
C GLU A 169 -1.31 21.19 -44.51
N SER A 170 -1.72 21.42 -45.75
CA SER A 170 -2.43 22.64 -46.17
C SER A 170 -3.68 22.89 -45.31
N GLY A 171 -3.66 23.95 -44.50
CA GLY A 171 -4.79 24.36 -43.66
C GLY A 171 -4.72 23.93 -42.19
N ARG A 172 -3.66 23.24 -41.74
CA ARG A 172 -3.42 22.96 -40.32
C ARG A 172 -2.36 23.89 -39.72
N ARG A 173 -2.49 24.22 -38.43
CA ARG A 173 -1.43 24.93 -37.69
C ARG A 173 -0.28 23.96 -37.41
N ARG A 174 0.95 24.48 -37.54
CA ARG A 174 2.18 23.78 -37.21
C ARG A 174 2.20 23.39 -35.73
N ILE A 175 2.57 22.15 -35.42
CA ILE A 175 2.73 21.69 -34.04
C ILE A 175 4.10 22.14 -33.52
N GLU A 176 4.10 23.04 -32.55
CA GLU A 176 5.30 23.54 -31.89
C GLU A 176 5.66 22.70 -30.66
N ALA A 177 6.93 22.73 -30.29
CA ALA A 177 7.46 22.03 -29.12
C ALA A 177 6.69 22.33 -27.84
N TYR A 178 6.28 23.59 -27.63
CA TYR A 178 5.50 23.99 -26.47
C TYR A 178 4.16 23.25 -26.40
N GLN A 179 3.49 23.04 -27.54
CA GLN A 179 2.21 22.33 -27.59
C GLN A 179 2.39 20.85 -27.26
N LEU A 180 3.44 20.22 -27.81
CA LEU A 180 3.77 18.83 -27.51
C LEU A 180 4.14 18.62 -26.03
N LEU A 181 4.93 19.53 -25.46
CA LEU A 181 5.29 19.50 -24.04
C LEU A 181 4.08 19.78 -23.13
N CYS A 182 3.16 20.65 -23.54
CA CYS A 182 1.89 20.84 -22.83
C CYS A 182 1.06 19.55 -22.81
N LEU A 183 0.98 18.83 -23.93
CA LEU A 183 0.30 17.55 -24.00
C LEU A 183 0.95 16.53 -23.04
N PHE A 184 2.28 16.40 -23.04
CA PHE A 184 2.97 15.49 -22.12
C PHE A 184 2.73 15.86 -20.64
N HIS A 185 2.79 17.14 -20.29
CA HIS A 185 2.49 17.61 -18.92
C HIS A 185 1.03 17.34 -18.51
N GLN A 186 0.10 17.40 -19.46
CA GLN A 186 -1.29 16.99 -19.22
C GLN A 186 -1.41 15.48 -18.98
N LEU A 187 -0.65 14.66 -19.71
CA LEU A 187 -0.62 13.20 -19.53
C LEU A 187 -0.05 12.82 -18.16
N GLU A 188 1.00 13.51 -17.72
CA GLU A 188 1.59 13.41 -16.37
C GLU A 188 0.54 13.73 -15.28
N THR A 189 -0.25 14.79 -15.47
CA THR A 189 -1.19 15.26 -14.43
C THR A 189 -2.57 14.60 -14.48
N SER A 190 -2.88 13.82 -15.52
CA SER A 190 -4.18 13.16 -15.68
C SER A 190 -4.23 11.77 -15.04
N LYS A 191 -5.36 11.45 -14.38
CA LYS A 191 -5.61 10.12 -13.79
C LYS A 191 -6.06 9.07 -14.81
N LEU A 192 -6.47 9.48 -16.01
CA LEU A 192 -7.06 8.60 -17.03
C LEU A 192 -6.06 8.17 -18.11
N SER A 193 -4.80 8.60 -18.03
CA SER A 193 -3.74 8.33 -19.01
C SER A 193 -3.07 6.96 -18.83
N GLY A 194 -3.34 6.24 -17.73
CA GLY A 194 -2.88 4.87 -17.50
C GLY A 194 -1.36 4.70 -17.65
N ARG A 195 -0.93 3.67 -18.40
CA ARG A 195 0.50 3.39 -18.67
C ARG A 195 1.22 4.52 -19.42
N VAL A 196 0.51 5.21 -20.31
CA VAL A 196 1.08 6.31 -21.12
C VAL A 196 1.37 7.53 -20.23
N GLY A 197 0.53 7.78 -19.22
CA GLY A 197 0.76 8.83 -18.22
C GLY A 197 2.05 8.63 -17.43
N LEU A 198 2.27 7.41 -16.93
CA LEU A 198 3.49 7.05 -16.20
C LEU A 198 4.75 7.23 -17.05
N LEU A 199 4.71 6.80 -18.32
CA LEU A 199 5.82 7.00 -19.26
C LEU A 199 6.10 8.48 -19.53
N ALA A 200 5.05 9.30 -19.63
CA ALA A 200 5.19 10.75 -19.80
C ALA A 200 5.80 11.40 -18.54
N GLU A 201 5.38 10.98 -17.35
CA GLU A 201 5.92 11.44 -16.07
C GLU A 201 7.42 11.11 -15.92
N ASP A 202 7.80 9.85 -16.16
CA ASP A 202 9.20 9.41 -16.12
C ASP A 202 10.08 10.20 -17.10
N MET A 203 9.60 10.37 -18.32
CA MET A 203 10.29 11.11 -19.37
C MET A 203 10.47 12.59 -19.01
N LEU A 204 9.42 13.26 -18.52
CA LEU A 204 9.49 14.67 -18.12
C LEU A 204 10.34 14.88 -16.88
N ASN A 205 10.37 13.92 -15.95
CA ASN A 205 11.25 13.96 -14.77
C ASN A 205 12.73 13.91 -15.14
N ASP A 206 13.10 13.07 -16.11
CA ASP A 206 14.47 13.01 -16.61
C ASP A 206 14.84 14.25 -17.43
N TRP A 207 13.89 14.84 -18.17
CA TRP A 207 14.12 16.05 -18.97
C TRP A 207 14.08 17.36 -18.18
N ALA A 208 13.58 17.37 -16.94
CA ALA A 208 13.41 18.59 -16.13
C ALA A 208 14.73 19.15 -15.54
N ASN A 209 15.88 18.56 -15.84
CA ASN A 209 17.22 18.82 -15.31
C ASN A 209 17.40 18.49 -13.81
N LYS A 210 18.50 17.79 -13.48
CA LYS A 210 19.02 17.55 -12.12
C LYS A 210 20.29 18.40 -11.98
N GLU A 211 20.40 19.21 -10.91
CA GLU A 211 21.43 20.26 -10.61
C GLU A 211 20.96 21.68 -11.04
N ASP A 212 20.77 22.70 -10.17
CA ASP A 212 21.60 23.14 -9.05
C ASP A 212 20.80 23.60 -7.80
N ASN A 213 21.17 23.07 -6.64
CA ASN A 213 20.80 23.58 -5.31
C ASN A 213 21.55 24.88 -4.91
N ASN A 214 22.20 25.55 -5.86
CA ASN A 214 22.88 26.82 -5.62
C ASN A 214 22.23 27.91 -6.47
N LYS A 215 21.90 29.02 -5.83
CA LYS A 215 21.43 30.27 -6.46
C LYS A 215 22.32 30.65 -7.64
N ILE A 216 21.90 30.34 -8.87
CA ILE A 216 22.48 30.91 -10.07
C ILE A 216 21.62 32.11 -10.46
N ASN A 217 22.16 33.29 -10.24
CA ASN A 217 21.85 34.45 -11.08
C ASN A 217 22.09 34.02 -12.54
N VAL A 218 21.03 33.69 -13.26
CA VAL A 218 21.12 33.44 -14.70
C VAL A 218 21.45 34.77 -15.37
N SER A 219 22.75 34.97 -15.58
CA SER A 219 23.28 35.99 -16.47
C SER A 219 22.66 35.77 -17.84
N MET A 220 21.92 36.77 -18.31
CA MET A 220 21.46 36.92 -19.69
C MET A 220 22.61 36.62 -20.67
N LYS A 221 22.61 35.43 -21.28
CA LYS A 221 23.39 35.07 -22.48
C LYS A 221 23.02 33.65 -22.93
N ASN A 222 21.76 33.44 -23.32
CA ASN A 222 21.35 32.45 -24.33
C ASN A 222 19.89 32.76 -24.73
N PRO A 223 19.59 33.02 -26.02
CA PRO A 223 18.25 33.41 -26.47
C PRO A 223 17.31 32.23 -26.76
N THR A 224 17.69 30.99 -26.44
CA THR A 224 16.93 29.78 -26.77
C THR A 224 16.49 29.03 -25.51
N THR A 225 15.19 28.74 -25.42
CA THR A 225 14.58 28.03 -24.28
C THR A 225 14.82 26.53 -24.39
N THR A 226 15.39 25.91 -23.37
CA THR A 226 15.60 24.45 -23.34
C THR A 226 14.33 23.70 -22.97
N ILE A 227 14.28 22.41 -23.28
CA ILE A 227 13.14 21.54 -22.93
C ILE A 227 12.89 21.56 -21.41
N GLY A 228 13.94 21.40 -20.61
CA GLY A 228 13.83 21.44 -19.14
C GLY A 228 13.26 22.75 -18.60
N GLN A 229 13.62 23.90 -19.19
CA GLN A 229 13.08 25.21 -18.80
C GLN A 229 11.58 25.33 -19.11
N VAL A 230 11.13 24.80 -20.24
CA VAL A 230 9.69 24.77 -20.58
C VAL A 230 8.92 23.88 -19.59
N ILE A 231 9.46 22.71 -19.25
CA ILE A 231 8.84 21.79 -18.28
C ILE A 231 8.71 22.44 -16.89
N HIS A 232 9.77 23.09 -16.40
CA HIS A 232 9.73 23.81 -15.12
C HIS A 232 8.68 24.92 -15.13
N SER A 233 8.58 25.68 -16.22
CA SER A 233 7.57 26.74 -16.38
C SER A 233 6.14 26.18 -16.35
N LEU A 234 5.90 25.03 -17.00
CA LEU A 234 4.60 24.36 -17.00
C LEU A 234 4.22 23.84 -15.60
N ARG A 235 5.16 23.20 -14.90
CA ARG A 235 4.96 22.71 -13.53
C ARG A 235 4.72 23.85 -12.54
N ASP A 236 5.50 24.93 -12.61
CA ASP A 236 5.30 26.14 -11.79
C ASP A 236 3.93 26.77 -12.03
N ALA A 237 3.50 26.86 -13.29
CA ALA A 237 2.19 27.40 -13.63
C ALA A 237 1.04 26.55 -13.05
N THR A 238 1.17 25.21 -13.08
CA THR A 238 0.23 24.30 -12.44
C THR A 238 0.22 24.47 -10.92
N LEU A 239 1.39 24.63 -10.28
CA LEU A 239 1.51 24.87 -8.83
C LEU A 239 0.84 26.20 -8.41
N ARG A 240 1.07 27.29 -9.15
CA ARG A 240 0.43 28.59 -8.86
C ARG A 240 -1.10 28.51 -8.98
N ARG A 241 -1.62 27.85 -10.02
CA ARG A 241 -3.06 27.70 -10.21
C ARG A 241 -3.71 26.79 -9.18
N THR A 242 -3.11 25.63 -8.87
CA THR A 242 -3.63 24.74 -7.83
C THR A 242 -3.66 25.43 -6.47
N ARG A 243 -2.63 26.22 -6.14
CA ARG A 243 -2.62 27.09 -4.95
C ARG A 243 -3.76 28.12 -4.97
N SER A 244 -3.98 28.82 -6.09
CA SER A 244 -5.06 29.80 -6.22
C SER A 244 -6.46 29.17 -6.14
N LEU A 245 -6.67 28.02 -6.79
CA LEU A 245 -7.93 27.29 -6.72
C LEU A 245 -8.19 26.78 -5.29
N ALA A 246 -7.18 26.23 -4.62
CA ALA A 246 -7.27 25.83 -3.23
C ALA A 246 -7.61 27.01 -2.31
N GLN A 247 -7.01 28.19 -2.55
CA GLN A 247 -7.36 29.42 -1.83
C GLN A 247 -8.81 29.83 -2.09
N ASN A 248 -9.28 29.83 -3.34
CA ASN A 248 -10.65 30.18 -3.69
C ASN A 248 -11.68 29.20 -3.12
N MET A 249 -11.40 27.89 -3.16
CA MET A 249 -12.26 26.87 -2.55
C MET A 249 -12.28 27.01 -1.03
N ARG A 250 -11.11 27.25 -0.41
CA ARG A 250 -11.00 27.54 1.02
C ARG A 250 -11.80 28.78 1.38
N GLU A 251 -11.71 29.85 0.58
CA GLU A 251 -12.47 31.08 0.83
C GLU A 251 -13.98 30.86 0.67
N LYS A 252 -14.43 30.14 -0.37
CA LYS A 252 -15.84 29.76 -0.54
C LYS A 252 -16.33 28.94 0.66
N ARG A 253 -15.53 27.98 1.14
CA ARG A 253 -15.88 27.13 2.28
C ARG A 253 -15.90 27.93 3.60
N LEU A 254 -14.92 28.81 3.81
CA LEU A 254 -14.92 29.74 4.95
C LEU A 254 -16.14 30.66 4.92
N ARG A 255 -16.49 31.23 3.76
CA ARG A 255 -17.70 32.05 3.59
C ARG A 255 -18.98 31.25 3.88
N SER A 256 -19.06 29.99 3.46
CA SER A 256 -20.21 29.12 3.79
C SER A 256 -20.32 28.82 5.29
N LEU A 257 -19.21 28.95 6.03
CA LEU A 257 -19.13 28.81 7.48
C LEU A 257 -19.20 30.17 8.22
N ASN A 258 -19.58 31.26 7.54
CA ASN A 258 -19.58 32.63 8.06
C ASN A 258 -18.21 33.07 8.66
N MET A 259 -17.12 32.56 8.10
CA MET A 259 -15.74 32.90 8.43
C MET A 259 -15.08 33.71 7.31
N ARG A 260 -14.22 34.68 7.67
CA ARG A 260 -13.41 35.45 6.72
C ARG A 260 -11.95 35.46 7.14
N VAL A 261 -11.03 35.55 6.19
CA VAL A 261 -9.61 35.73 6.48
C VAL A 261 -9.34 37.23 6.61
N ASN A 262 -8.72 37.67 7.71
CA ASN A 262 -8.32 39.06 7.91
C ASN A 262 -7.04 39.39 7.09
N GLU A 263 -6.69 40.67 6.99
CA GLU A 263 -5.53 41.16 6.23
C GLU A 263 -4.19 40.58 6.73
N LYS A 264 -4.17 39.99 7.94
CA LYS A 264 -3.00 39.33 8.54
C LYS A 264 -2.97 37.81 8.28
N GLY A 265 -3.89 37.27 7.48
CA GLY A 265 -3.96 35.85 7.15
C GLY A 265 -4.62 34.97 8.23
N GLN A 266 -5.21 35.55 9.27
CA GLN A 266 -5.89 34.84 10.35
C GLN A 266 -7.40 34.74 10.06
N VAL A 267 -8.02 33.62 10.42
CA VAL A 267 -9.45 33.40 10.19
C VAL A 267 -10.25 34.05 11.32
N ALA A 268 -11.09 35.03 10.98
CA ALA A 268 -12.00 35.72 11.89
C ALA A 268 -13.47 35.33 11.60
N MET A 269 -14.24 35.07 12.66
CA MET A 269 -15.67 34.75 12.56
C MET A 269 -16.55 35.99 12.64
N VAL A 270 -17.67 35.94 11.91
CA VAL A 270 -18.66 37.04 11.90
C VAL A 270 -19.69 36.90 13.03
N GLU A 271 -19.96 35.68 13.54
CA GLU A 271 -20.86 35.44 14.70
C GLU A 271 -20.39 34.29 15.59
N THR A 272 -20.19 34.56 16.89
CA THR A 272 -19.71 33.59 17.91
C THR A 272 -20.73 32.53 18.32
N ASP A 273 -22.03 32.82 18.21
CA ASP A 273 -23.11 31.93 18.68
C ASP A 273 -23.27 30.66 17.84
N ARG A 274 -22.91 30.71 16.55
CA ARG A 274 -22.98 29.55 15.65
C ARG A 274 -21.76 28.65 15.79
N LEU A 275 -20.60 29.20 16.18
CA LEU A 275 -19.43 28.41 16.55
C LEU A 275 -19.76 27.53 17.75
N ASN A 276 -20.29 28.12 18.82
CA ASN A 276 -20.67 27.39 20.03
C ASN A 276 -21.69 26.27 19.74
N LYS A 277 -22.60 26.49 18.78
CA LYS A 277 -23.53 25.45 18.31
C LYS A 277 -22.88 24.39 17.40
N MET A 278 -21.88 24.74 16.59
CA MET A 278 -21.13 23.78 15.77
C MET A 278 -20.11 22.98 16.61
N THR A 279 -19.36 23.62 17.50
CA THR A 279 -18.45 22.94 18.45
C THR A 279 -19.20 22.10 19.48
N ALA A 280 -20.46 22.42 19.80
CA ALA A 280 -21.31 21.53 20.60
C ALA A 280 -21.74 20.24 19.86
N VAL A 281 -21.58 20.18 18.53
CA VAL A 281 -21.93 19.02 17.69
C VAL A 281 -20.68 18.29 17.15
N VAL A 282 -19.50 18.92 17.18
CA VAL A 282 -18.23 18.24 16.88
C VAL A 282 -17.90 17.32 18.04
N GLN A 283 -18.25 16.03 17.92
CA GLN A 283 -17.64 14.99 18.74
C GLN A 283 -16.17 14.87 18.31
N GLU A 284 -15.25 15.07 19.25
CA GLU A 284 -13.86 14.69 19.02
C GLU A 284 -13.81 13.17 18.78
N GLU A 285 -13.29 12.78 17.62
CA GLU A 285 -13.00 11.39 17.36
C GLU A 285 -11.86 10.99 18.31
N THR A 286 -12.14 9.97 19.08
CA THR A 286 -11.25 9.42 20.09
C THR A 286 -11.13 7.92 19.72
N GLY A 287 -9.98 7.29 19.94
CA GLY A 287 -9.77 5.91 19.46
C GLY A 287 -9.44 5.80 17.96
N LEU A 288 -9.98 4.79 17.28
CA LEU A 288 -9.62 4.44 15.90
C LEU A 288 -10.24 5.43 14.89
N SER A 289 -9.36 6.13 14.16
CA SER A 289 -9.73 7.05 13.09
C SER A 289 -8.96 6.74 11.82
N CYS A 290 -9.60 6.94 10.68
CA CYS A 290 -8.95 6.91 9.38
C CYS A 290 -7.76 7.89 9.35
N VAL A 291 -6.59 7.45 8.92
CA VAL A 291 -5.37 8.30 8.89
C VAL A 291 -5.48 9.37 7.79
N ILE A 292 -6.42 9.21 6.85
CA ILE A 292 -6.61 10.10 5.71
C ILE A 292 -7.67 11.16 5.98
N CYS A 293 -8.87 10.77 6.41
CA CYS A 293 -9.97 11.70 6.66
C CYS A 293 -10.14 12.08 8.12
N HIS A 294 -9.45 11.41 9.06
CA HIS A 294 -9.61 11.57 10.51
C HIS A 294 -11.02 11.27 11.04
N GLU A 295 -11.89 10.73 10.19
CA GLU A 295 -13.19 10.21 10.61
C GLU A 295 -12.99 8.81 11.20
N GLY A 296 -13.60 8.58 12.35
CA GLY A 296 -13.61 7.27 13.00
C GLY A 296 -15.03 6.79 13.23
N LEU A 297 -15.16 5.84 14.15
CA LEU A 297 -16.42 5.13 14.39
C LEU A 297 -17.49 6.00 15.06
N ARG A 298 -17.13 7.13 15.71
CA ARG A 298 -18.12 8.04 16.31
C ARG A 298 -18.74 8.96 15.27
N ILE A 299 -17.90 9.53 14.40
CA ILE A 299 -18.34 10.41 13.32
C ILE A 299 -19.09 9.63 12.24
N ALA A 300 -18.61 8.43 11.89
CA ALA A 300 -19.18 7.59 10.84
C ALA A 300 -19.42 6.14 11.31
N PRO A 301 -20.36 5.89 12.24
CA PRO A 301 -20.59 4.57 12.85
C PRO A 301 -21.02 3.47 11.86
N ASN A 302 -21.56 3.88 10.71
CA ASN A 302 -22.04 3.00 9.66
C ASN A 302 -20.97 2.73 8.58
N GLU A 303 -19.84 3.44 8.60
CA GLU A 303 -18.76 3.19 7.67
C GLU A 303 -17.82 2.12 8.22
N ALA A 304 -17.45 1.16 7.38
CA ALA A 304 -16.49 0.14 7.74
C ALA A 304 -15.09 0.76 7.80
N LEU A 305 -14.39 0.54 8.91
CA LEU A 305 -12.97 0.78 9.02
C LEU A 305 -12.19 -0.50 8.67
N GLY A 306 -11.02 -0.32 8.08
CA GLY A 306 -10.09 -1.41 7.80
C GLY A 306 -8.64 -0.99 7.96
N ILE A 307 -7.78 -1.97 8.19
CA ILE A 307 -6.33 -1.82 8.32
C ILE A 307 -5.69 -2.30 7.03
N TYR A 308 -4.83 -1.48 6.43
CA TYR A 308 -3.97 -1.95 5.36
C TYR A 308 -2.97 -2.98 5.87
N VAL A 309 -2.97 -4.16 5.24
CA VAL A 309 -2.14 -5.27 5.62
C VAL A 309 -1.42 -5.90 4.43
N TYR A 310 -0.31 -6.54 4.75
CA TYR A 310 0.42 -7.43 3.86
C TYR A 310 0.25 -8.86 4.34
N VAL A 311 -0.36 -9.69 3.50
CA VAL A 311 -0.61 -11.11 3.79
C VAL A 311 0.27 -11.94 2.87
N ARG A 312 1.02 -12.88 3.47
CA ARG A 312 1.90 -13.80 2.74
C ARG A 312 1.67 -15.24 3.14
N ARG A 313 2.01 -16.16 2.23
CA ARG A 313 2.13 -17.59 2.53
C ARG A 313 3.43 -17.88 3.28
N CYS A 314 3.37 -18.75 4.29
CA CYS A 314 4.50 -19.10 5.14
C CYS A 314 4.33 -20.49 5.76
N VAL A 315 5.41 -21.09 6.25
CA VAL A 315 5.33 -22.34 7.01
C VAL A 315 4.72 -22.09 8.39
N LEU A 316 3.89 -23.03 8.87
CA LEU A 316 3.20 -22.87 10.16
C LEU A 316 4.12 -22.97 11.39
N GLU A 317 5.31 -23.53 11.22
CA GLU A 317 6.36 -23.55 12.23
C GLU A 317 7.60 -22.90 11.65
N GLU A 318 8.01 -21.78 12.24
CA GLU A 318 9.25 -21.12 11.87
C GLU A 318 10.37 -21.57 12.82
N ASN A 319 11.56 -21.81 12.26
CA ASN A 319 12.74 -22.02 13.10
C ASN A 319 13.13 -20.67 13.71
N ILE A 320 12.99 -20.56 15.02
CA ILE A 320 13.15 -19.32 15.78
C ILE A 320 14.57 -18.72 15.65
N TYR A 321 15.57 -19.49 15.20
CA TYR A 321 16.98 -19.07 15.14
C TYR A 321 17.45 -18.56 13.79
N ILE A 322 16.61 -18.55 12.77
CA ILE A 322 16.98 -17.91 11.51
C ILE A 322 16.72 -16.42 11.68
N THR A 323 17.78 -15.62 11.51
CA THR A 323 17.85 -14.14 11.38
C THR A 323 18.09 -13.33 12.66
N GLY A 324 19.35 -12.90 12.86
CA GLY A 324 19.73 -11.77 13.73
C GLY A 324 21.11 -11.87 14.40
N CYS A 325 21.61 -13.07 14.66
CA CYS A 325 22.99 -13.31 15.10
C CYS A 325 23.81 -13.94 13.97
N GLU A 326 25.13 -13.70 13.98
CA GLU A 326 26.09 -14.24 13.02
C GLU A 326 25.87 -15.74 12.73
N PRO A 327 26.18 -16.20 11.50
CA PRO A 327 25.95 -17.58 11.06
C PRO A 327 26.96 -18.52 11.72
N ALA A 328 26.77 -18.85 12.99
CA ALA A 328 27.74 -19.64 13.74
C ALA A 328 27.11 -20.61 14.75
N ILE A 329 26.01 -21.29 14.42
CA ILE A 329 25.76 -22.67 14.89
C ILE A 329 24.88 -23.38 13.83
N ASN A 330 25.31 -24.55 13.35
CA ASN A 330 24.52 -25.41 12.46
C ASN A 330 23.35 -26.03 13.24
N PHE A 331 22.17 -25.40 13.17
CA PHE A 331 20.94 -25.93 13.76
C PHE A 331 20.06 -26.63 12.71
N THR A 332 19.25 -27.56 13.17
CA THR A 332 18.42 -28.44 12.34
C THR A 332 17.26 -27.67 11.74
N ASN A 333 17.14 -27.72 10.42
CA ASN A 333 15.97 -27.18 9.71
C ASN A 333 14.70 -27.90 10.18
N PRO A 334 13.55 -27.22 10.20
CA PRO A 334 12.26 -27.86 10.46
C PRO A 334 12.07 -29.04 9.49
N PRO A 335 11.38 -30.11 9.90
CA PRO A 335 11.07 -31.23 9.00
C PRO A 335 10.37 -30.72 7.73
N SER A 336 10.67 -31.34 6.59
CA SER A 336 10.18 -30.92 5.26
C SER A 336 8.66 -30.97 5.07
N ASN A 337 7.93 -31.59 6.01
CA ASN A 337 6.50 -31.89 5.90
C ASN A 337 5.61 -30.98 6.77
N ILE A 338 6.10 -29.82 7.21
CA ILE A 338 5.26 -28.88 7.96
C ILE A 338 4.28 -28.19 7.00
N PRO A 339 2.97 -28.16 7.30
CA PRO A 339 1.99 -27.50 6.46
C PRO A 339 2.25 -25.99 6.34
N ASP A 340 1.82 -25.44 5.21
CA ASP A 340 1.79 -23.99 4.99
C ASP A 340 0.54 -23.36 5.61
N GLY A 341 0.67 -22.10 5.98
CA GLY A 341 -0.40 -21.18 6.33
C GLY A 341 -0.05 -19.77 5.89
N TYR A 342 -0.60 -18.76 6.57
CA TYR A 342 -0.37 -17.36 6.22
C TYR A 342 0.06 -16.53 7.43
N SER A 343 0.70 -15.39 7.13
CA SER A 343 1.04 -14.36 8.10
C SER A 343 0.59 -13.00 7.58
N THR A 344 -0.02 -12.21 8.47
CA THR A 344 -0.54 -10.86 8.22
C THR A 344 0.28 -9.84 9.00
N LEU A 345 0.76 -8.80 8.31
CA LEU A 345 1.56 -7.72 8.87
C LEU A 345 0.94 -6.36 8.53
N SER A 346 1.13 -5.37 9.38
CA SER A 346 0.60 -4.01 9.16
C SER A 346 1.71 -2.98 8.97
N ASN A 347 1.46 -2.03 8.06
CA ASN A 347 2.25 -0.81 7.86
C ASN A 347 1.55 0.47 8.39
N PHE A 348 0.45 0.31 9.13
CA PHE A 348 -0.34 1.39 9.73
C PHE A 348 -0.94 2.44 8.76
N SER A 349 -2.13 2.12 8.25
CA SER A 349 -3.11 3.14 7.87
C SER A 349 -4.52 2.56 8.01
N TYR A 350 -5.37 3.28 8.77
CA TYR A 350 -6.80 3.03 8.83
C TYR A 350 -7.48 3.75 7.68
N LYS A 351 -8.46 3.10 7.03
CA LYS A 351 -9.26 3.70 5.96
C LYS A 351 -10.76 3.58 6.25
N ALA A 352 -11.51 4.61 5.85
CA ALA A 352 -12.97 4.61 5.65
C ALA A 352 -13.31 4.11 4.24
N SER A 353 -14.25 3.16 4.15
CA SER A 353 -14.58 2.46 2.90
C SER A 353 -15.13 3.40 1.80
N SER A 354 -14.45 3.47 0.64
CA SER A 354 -14.98 4.03 -0.61
C SER A 354 -14.25 3.44 -1.84
N GLU A 355 -14.99 3.31 -2.95
CA GLU A 355 -14.79 2.49 -4.17
C GLU A 355 -13.44 2.63 -4.94
N ASN A 356 -12.50 3.48 -4.49
CA ASN A 356 -11.17 3.63 -5.12
C ASN A 356 -10.05 3.02 -4.26
N GLU A 357 -10.20 1.74 -3.93
CA GLU A 357 -9.49 1.03 -2.85
C GLU A 357 -7.97 0.91 -3.02
N TRP A 358 -7.49 0.60 -4.22
CA TRP A 358 -6.08 0.30 -4.47
C TRP A 358 -5.27 1.52 -4.91
N THR A 359 -5.87 2.42 -5.70
CA THR A 359 -5.21 3.65 -6.18
C THR A 359 -4.96 4.67 -5.07
N VAL A 360 -5.74 4.61 -3.97
CA VAL A 360 -5.51 5.42 -2.76
C VAL A 360 -4.47 4.76 -1.87
N ALA A 361 -4.53 3.43 -1.69
CA ALA A 361 -3.54 2.67 -0.91
C ALA A 361 -2.12 2.83 -1.48
N GLN A 362 -1.97 2.69 -2.80
CA GLN A 362 -0.67 2.78 -3.49
C GLN A 362 -0.06 4.19 -3.45
N ARG A 363 -0.89 5.24 -3.32
CA ARG A 363 -0.42 6.63 -3.20
C ARG A 363 0.07 7.01 -1.80
N HIS A 364 -0.45 6.37 -0.75
CA HIS A 364 -0.08 6.69 0.64
C HIS A 364 0.96 5.73 1.20
N ASN A 365 0.97 4.48 0.73
CA ASN A 365 1.94 3.45 1.11
C ASN A 365 3.12 3.38 0.14
N TRP A 366 3.54 4.51 -0.44
CA TRP A 366 4.65 4.54 -1.42
C TRP A 366 5.89 3.83 -0.84
N ASP A 367 6.43 2.86 -1.59
CA ASP A 367 7.50 1.91 -1.23
C ASP A 367 7.17 0.79 -0.20
N VAL A 368 5.91 0.66 0.24
CA VAL A 368 5.46 -0.39 1.20
C VAL A 368 4.43 -1.35 0.57
N GLY A 369 4.73 -2.65 0.62
CA GLY A 369 3.81 -3.73 0.25
C GLY A 369 2.56 -3.76 1.12
N CYS A 370 1.40 -3.56 0.49
CA CYS A 370 0.07 -3.81 1.04
C CYS A 370 -0.74 -4.52 -0.04
N ASN A 371 -1.29 -5.69 0.29
CA ASN A 371 -1.98 -6.56 -0.70
C ASN A 371 -3.36 -7.04 -0.22
N ASN A 372 -3.80 -6.65 0.98
CA ASN A 372 -5.13 -6.92 1.48
C ASN A 372 -5.59 -5.86 2.51
N ILE A 373 -6.86 -5.88 2.90
CA ILE A 373 -7.43 -5.03 3.94
C ILE A 373 -8.05 -5.91 5.02
N LEU A 374 -7.59 -5.75 6.26
CA LEU A 374 -8.17 -6.42 7.42
C LEU A 374 -9.34 -5.57 7.93
N PRO A 375 -10.59 -6.07 7.93
CA PRO A 375 -11.72 -5.30 8.42
C PRO A 375 -11.68 -5.15 9.95
N ILE A 376 -12.21 -4.04 10.45
CA ILE A 376 -12.44 -3.79 11.88
C ILE A 376 -13.91 -4.02 12.19
N LEU A 377 -14.20 -4.77 13.25
CA LEU A 377 -15.56 -5.01 13.70
C LEU A 377 -16.07 -3.81 14.49
N ASN A 378 -16.94 -2.99 13.90
CA ASN A 378 -17.53 -1.81 14.54
C ASN A 378 -18.38 -2.17 15.76
N PRO A 379 -18.42 -1.37 16.84
CA PRO A 379 -19.29 -1.59 17.99
C PRO A 379 -20.79 -1.57 17.63
N PRO A 380 -21.65 -2.23 18.41
CA PRO A 380 -23.08 -2.23 18.15
C PRO A 380 -23.67 -0.82 18.29
N THR A 381 -24.64 -0.49 17.44
CA THR A 381 -25.23 0.87 17.30
C THR A 381 -25.87 1.45 18.57
N SER A 382 -26.14 0.62 19.59
CA SER A 382 -26.69 1.06 20.89
C SER A 382 -25.64 1.60 21.88
N SER A 383 -24.35 1.52 21.55
CA SER A 383 -23.25 1.94 22.44
C SER A 383 -22.98 3.44 22.46
N PHE A 384 -23.49 4.19 21.47
CA PHE A 384 -23.38 5.65 21.40
C PHE A 384 -24.73 6.28 21.75
N ALA A 385 -24.79 7.07 22.83
CA ALA A 385 -26.00 7.74 23.26
C ALA A 385 -26.52 8.67 22.15
N ALA A 386 -27.67 8.33 21.56
CA ALA A 386 -28.35 9.21 20.61
C ALA A 386 -28.85 10.48 21.32
N PRO A 387 -28.75 11.68 20.70
CA PRO A 387 -29.37 12.87 21.26
C PRO A 387 -30.89 12.74 21.23
N SER A 388 -31.52 13.07 22.36
CA SER A 388 -32.96 13.08 22.57
C SER A 388 -33.68 13.92 21.51
N SER A 389 -34.34 13.27 20.54
CA SER A 389 -35.28 13.94 19.66
C SER A 389 -36.56 14.24 20.43
N THR A 390 -36.74 15.49 20.83
CA THR A 390 -37.99 16.01 21.39
C THR A 390 -39.09 15.88 20.33
N SER A 391 -40.06 15.01 20.59
CA SER A 391 -41.26 14.86 19.78
C SER A 391 -42.18 16.06 20.00
N SER A 392 -42.18 17.02 19.07
CA SER A 392 -43.29 17.97 18.93
C SER A 392 -44.24 17.44 17.86
N SER A 393 -45.30 16.78 18.33
CA SER A 393 -46.49 16.43 17.58
C SER A 393 -47.23 17.69 17.13
N THR A 394 -47.48 17.84 15.84
CA THR A 394 -48.60 18.65 15.35
C THR A 394 -49.22 17.97 14.14
N THR A 395 -50.42 17.46 14.39
CA THR A 395 -51.35 16.87 13.44
C THR A 395 -52.03 17.97 12.62
N THR A 396 -51.89 17.94 11.29
CA THR A 396 -52.93 18.46 10.39
C THR A 396 -52.95 17.65 9.10
N SER A 397 -54.06 16.96 8.92
CA SER A 397 -54.49 16.26 7.71
C SER A 397 -54.97 17.25 6.64
N SER A 398 -54.49 17.12 5.41
CA SER A 398 -55.30 17.40 4.22
C SER A 398 -54.63 16.82 2.97
N SER A 399 -55.40 15.98 2.30
CA SER A 399 -55.23 15.48 0.94
C SER A 399 -55.05 16.62 -0.06
N ASP A 400 -54.08 16.47 -0.99
CA ASP A 400 -54.35 16.70 -2.42
C ASP A 400 -53.24 16.16 -3.32
N SER A 401 -53.68 15.85 -4.54
CA SER A 401 -53.09 14.96 -5.52
C SER A 401 -51.92 15.48 -6.36
N LYS A 402 -51.22 14.50 -6.99
CA LYS A 402 -50.43 14.52 -8.24
C LYS A 402 -48.90 14.73 -8.19
N ALA A 403 -48.25 13.69 -8.75
CA ALA A 403 -47.11 13.70 -9.67
C ALA A 403 -45.70 13.33 -9.14
N ALA A 404 -45.03 12.59 -10.03
CA ALA A 404 -43.60 12.33 -10.17
C ALA A 404 -42.95 11.29 -9.25
N SER A 405 -42.78 10.10 -9.84
CA SER A 405 -41.82 9.08 -9.45
C SER A 405 -40.40 9.66 -9.41
N LEU A 406 -39.86 9.83 -8.20
CA LEU A 406 -38.43 9.92 -7.93
C LEU A 406 -38.11 8.80 -6.94
N LYS A 407 -37.45 7.75 -7.43
CA LYS A 407 -36.88 6.69 -6.60
C LYS A 407 -35.77 7.29 -5.75
N THR A 408 -36.11 7.82 -4.58
CA THR A 408 -35.16 7.93 -3.47
C THR A 408 -34.80 6.50 -3.07
N VAL A 409 -33.59 6.06 -3.46
CA VAL A 409 -32.95 4.88 -2.90
C VAL A 409 -32.75 5.18 -1.41
N LYS A 410 -33.69 4.72 -0.57
CA LYS A 410 -33.42 4.54 0.85
C LYS A 410 -32.35 3.46 0.93
N GLN A 411 -31.09 3.84 1.09
CA GLN A 411 -30.05 2.91 1.55
C GLN A 411 -30.54 2.33 2.88
N GLN A 412 -30.93 1.06 2.86
CA GLN A 412 -31.16 0.29 4.08
C GLN A 412 -29.83 0.21 4.82
N GLN A 413 -29.74 0.84 5.99
CA GLN A 413 -28.61 0.68 6.90
C GLN A 413 -28.47 -0.80 7.28
N GLN A 414 -27.39 -1.43 6.82
CA GLN A 414 -27.04 -2.80 7.17
C GLN A 414 -26.44 -2.86 8.58
N ALA A 415 -26.69 -3.94 9.31
CA ALA A 415 -26.13 -4.12 10.65
C ALA A 415 -24.59 -4.20 10.59
N PRO A 416 -23.86 -3.63 11.58
CA PRO A 416 -22.40 -3.64 11.60
C PRO A 416 -21.77 -5.02 11.41
N ASP A 417 -22.39 -6.07 11.96
CA ASP A 417 -21.91 -7.45 11.84
C ASP A 417 -22.00 -7.98 10.40
N THR A 418 -23.04 -7.57 9.65
CA THR A 418 -23.22 -7.94 8.23
C THR A 418 -22.17 -7.26 7.35
N VAL A 419 -21.89 -5.98 7.63
CA VAL A 419 -20.85 -5.22 6.91
C VAL A 419 -19.48 -5.83 7.17
N TYR A 420 -19.16 -6.12 8.43
CA TYR A 420 -17.91 -6.79 8.80
C TYR A 420 -17.77 -8.16 8.14
N ALA A 421 -18.80 -9.01 8.18
CA ALA A 421 -18.77 -10.33 7.57
C ALA A 421 -18.50 -10.29 6.06
N GLY A 422 -19.07 -9.30 5.34
CA GLY A 422 -18.80 -9.11 3.92
C GLY A 422 -17.35 -8.75 3.63
N HIS A 423 -16.76 -7.80 4.37
CA HIS A 423 -15.36 -7.44 4.19
C HIS A 423 -14.41 -8.54 4.66
N LEU A 424 -14.77 -9.29 5.70
CA LEU A 424 -14.00 -10.45 6.16
C LEU A 424 -14.01 -11.57 5.13
N ALA A 425 -15.12 -11.78 4.43
CA ALA A 425 -15.19 -12.72 3.32
C ALA A 425 -14.20 -12.34 2.21
N ASN A 426 -14.09 -11.05 1.85
CA ASN A 426 -13.09 -10.58 0.88
C ASN A 426 -11.64 -10.82 1.35
N PHE A 427 -11.37 -10.56 2.64
CA PHE A 427 -10.07 -10.84 3.23
C PHE A 427 -9.72 -12.34 3.15
N MET A 428 -10.68 -13.22 3.46
CA MET A 428 -10.52 -14.67 3.40
C MET A 428 -10.45 -15.21 1.96
N ASP A 429 -11.16 -14.60 1.02
CA ASP A 429 -11.14 -14.93 -0.41
C ASP A 429 -9.74 -14.71 -1.01
N PHE A 430 -9.08 -13.62 -0.63
CA PHE A 430 -7.68 -13.38 -0.99
C PHE A 430 -6.78 -14.51 -0.48
N ILE A 431 -6.92 -14.93 0.78
CA ILE A 431 -6.12 -16.04 1.35
C ILE A 431 -6.37 -17.34 0.58
N MET A 432 -7.64 -17.64 0.29
CA MET A 432 -8.05 -18.84 -0.42
C MET A 432 -7.53 -18.88 -1.86
N HIS A 433 -7.70 -17.81 -2.62
CA HIS A 433 -7.42 -17.81 -4.06
C HIS A 433 -6.04 -17.28 -4.43
N LYS A 434 -5.52 -16.27 -3.73
CA LYS A 434 -4.19 -15.71 -4.03
C LYS A 434 -3.05 -16.44 -3.35
N LEU A 435 -3.28 -16.96 -2.14
CA LEU A 435 -2.25 -17.71 -1.40
C LEU A 435 -2.45 -19.23 -1.46
N SER A 436 -3.61 -19.70 -1.94
CA SER A 436 -3.97 -21.12 -2.00
C SER A 436 -3.95 -21.80 -0.64
N ILE A 437 -4.42 -21.11 0.40
CA ILE A 437 -4.53 -21.61 1.77
C ILE A 437 -6.00 -21.61 2.17
N CYS A 438 -6.48 -22.70 2.77
CA CYS A 438 -7.85 -22.76 3.27
C CYS A 438 -8.01 -21.86 4.51
N PRO A 439 -8.82 -20.78 4.45
CA PRO A 439 -9.06 -19.94 5.62
C PRO A 439 -9.89 -20.69 6.67
N GLY A 440 -9.77 -20.28 7.93
CA GLY A 440 -10.53 -20.86 9.04
C GLY A 440 -9.97 -20.43 10.39
N TYR A 441 -10.68 -20.76 11.48
CA TYR A 441 -10.26 -20.36 12.83
C TYR A 441 -8.87 -20.93 13.19
N VAL A 442 -8.55 -22.16 12.77
CA VAL A 442 -7.22 -22.76 13.01
C VAL A 442 -6.11 -21.92 12.35
N MET A 443 -6.30 -21.53 11.07
CA MET A 443 -5.30 -20.72 10.37
C MET A 443 -5.23 -19.29 10.89
N ALA A 444 -6.35 -18.70 11.32
CA ALA A 444 -6.36 -17.39 11.96
C ALA A 444 -5.60 -17.39 13.30
N LEU A 445 -5.66 -18.47 14.08
CA LEU A 445 -4.87 -18.59 15.30
C LEU A 445 -3.37 -18.75 15.00
N HIS A 446 -3.04 -19.47 13.93
CA HIS A 446 -1.66 -19.58 13.44
C HIS A 446 -1.08 -18.24 12.99
N ASP A 447 -1.88 -17.38 12.37
CA ASP A 447 -1.44 -16.03 11.99
C ASP A 447 -0.97 -15.23 13.21
N ILE A 448 -1.76 -15.25 14.29
CA ILE A 448 -1.41 -14.62 15.58
C ILE A 448 -0.15 -15.26 16.18
N LYS A 449 -0.07 -16.60 16.15
CA LYS A 449 1.11 -17.34 16.62
C LYS A 449 2.38 -16.88 15.92
N LEU A 450 2.34 -16.74 14.59
CA LEU A 450 3.48 -16.34 13.77
C LEU A 450 3.86 -14.88 14.01
N LEU A 451 2.88 -13.99 14.19
CA LEU A 451 3.13 -12.60 14.58
C LEU A 451 3.90 -12.51 15.91
N LEU A 452 3.42 -13.20 16.94
CA LEU A 452 4.06 -13.21 18.26
C LEU A 452 5.44 -13.88 18.23
N LEU A 453 5.62 -14.92 17.41
CA LEU A 453 6.94 -15.54 17.20
C LEU A 453 7.93 -14.57 16.57
N ARG A 454 7.47 -13.73 15.62
CA ARG A 454 8.31 -12.70 15.00
C ARG A 454 8.82 -11.67 16.01
N PHE A 455 7.96 -11.24 16.93
CA PHE A 455 8.35 -10.41 18.08
C PHE A 455 9.37 -11.14 18.95
N ALA A 456 9.08 -12.39 19.35
CA ALA A 456 9.95 -13.17 20.20
C ALA A 456 11.36 -13.40 19.62
N CYS A 457 11.47 -13.49 18.30
CA CYS A 457 12.75 -13.60 17.58
C CYS A 457 13.42 -12.23 17.32
N ASN A 458 12.82 -11.12 17.76
CA ASN A 458 13.24 -9.74 17.48
C ASN A 458 13.51 -9.46 15.99
N ARG A 459 12.70 -10.06 15.10
CA ARG A 459 12.86 -9.89 13.65
C ARG A 459 12.29 -8.56 13.19
N THR A 460 12.94 -7.97 12.20
CA THR A 460 12.45 -6.76 11.54
C THR A 460 11.16 -7.03 10.77
N PHE A 461 10.21 -6.11 10.87
CA PHE A 461 8.95 -6.15 10.13
C PHE A 461 9.12 -5.57 8.71
N THR A 462 10.02 -4.59 8.55
CA THR A 462 10.22 -3.80 7.33
C THR A 462 10.85 -4.55 6.15
N VAL A 463 11.60 -5.63 6.37
CA VAL A 463 12.32 -6.33 5.29
C VAL A 463 11.38 -6.96 4.26
N GLU A 464 10.21 -7.46 4.70
CA GLU A 464 9.27 -8.15 3.81
C GLU A 464 8.19 -7.23 3.26
N THR A 465 7.80 -6.23 4.04
CA THR A 465 6.72 -5.30 3.71
C THR A 465 7.24 -4.00 3.11
N GLY A 466 8.53 -3.69 3.15
CA GLY A 466 9.05 -2.36 2.74
C GLY A 466 8.73 -1.23 3.73
N GLY A 467 8.02 -1.51 4.83
CA GLY A 467 7.65 -0.56 5.88
C GLY A 467 6.85 -1.20 7.02
N GLY A 468 6.67 -0.50 8.13
CA GLY A 468 5.82 -0.96 9.24
C GLY A 468 6.68 -1.57 10.34
N GLY A 469 6.64 -0.96 11.52
CA GLY A 469 7.50 -1.31 12.65
C GLY A 469 6.83 -2.25 13.65
N LYS A 470 7.50 -2.45 14.79
CA LYS A 470 6.92 -3.17 15.93
C LYS A 470 5.63 -2.51 16.44
N GLU A 471 5.56 -1.18 16.40
CA GLU A 471 4.39 -0.42 16.85
C GLU A 471 3.12 -0.71 16.04
N SER A 472 3.21 -0.65 14.71
CA SER A 472 2.06 -0.94 13.84
C SER A 472 1.56 -2.38 14.00
N ASN A 473 2.49 -3.32 14.18
CA ASN A 473 2.20 -4.74 14.30
C ASN A 473 1.69 -5.14 15.69
N ILE A 474 2.09 -4.46 16.77
CA ILE A 474 1.50 -4.70 18.10
C ILE A 474 0.07 -4.11 18.17
N GLN A 475 -0.21 -3.02 17.45
CA GLN A 475 -1.56 -2.43 17.32
C GLN A 475 -2.47 -3.26 16.39
N LEU A 476 -1.89 -4.03 15.46
CA LEU A 476 -2.61 -5.00 14.64
C LEU A 476 -3.15 -6.19 15.46
N LEU A 477 -2.42 -6.61 16.50
CA LEU A 477 -2.68 -7.85 17.26
C LEU A 477 -4.15 -8.02 17.70
N PRO A 478 -4.82 -7.06 18.39
CA PRO A 478 -6.22 -7.24 18.80
C PRO A 478 -7.18 -7.52 17.64
N HIS A 479 -6.88 -6.99 16.45
CA HIS A 479 -7.72 -7.15 15.27
C HIS A 479 -7.57 -8.53 14.63
N LEU A 480 -6.36 -9.10 14.65
CA LEU A 480 -6.16 -10.52 14.28
C LEU A 480 -6.84 -11.46 15.28
N MET A 481 -6.77 -11.13 16.57
CA MET A 481 -7.52 -11.87 17.60
C MET A 481 -9.03 -11.81 17.34
N GLN A 482 -9.56 -10.66 16.91
CA GLN A 482 -10.97 -10.51 16.55
C GLN A 482 -11.38 -11.39 15.37
N VAL A 483 -10.50 -11.59 14.39
CA VAL A 483 -10.74 -12.49 13.25
C VAL A 483 -10.86 -13.94 13.74
N TYR A 484 -9.92 -14.40 14.57
CA TYR A 484 -10.00 -15.73 15.19
C TYR A 484 -11.28 -15.90 16.00
N LEU A 485 -11.57 -14.97 16.92
CA LEU A 485 -12.76 -15.03 17.80
C LEU A 485 -14.04 -15.06 16.98
N HIS A 486 -14.15 -14.22 15.95
CA HIS A 486 -15.32 -14.20 15.08
C HIS A 486 -15.49 -15.55 14.36
N SER A 487 -14.43 -16.09 13.73
CA SER A 487 -14.49 -17.39 13.05
C SER A 487 -14.79 -18.55 14.01
N LEU A 488 -14.25 -18.53 15.22
CA LEU A 488 -14.49 -19.57 16.23
C LEU A 488 -15.93 -19.52 16.75
N LEU A 489 -16.43 -18.34 17.09
CA LEU A 489 -17.78 -18.15 17.61
C LEU A 489 -18.85 -18.48 16.57
N MET A 490 -18.61 -18.12 15.30
CA MET A 490 -19.54 -18.47 14.20
C MET A 490 -19.53 -19.97 13.86
N SER A 491 -18.42 -20.67 14.11
CA SER A 491 -18.31 -22.10 13.82
C SER A 491 -18.71 -23.00 15.00
N SER A 492 -19.06 -22.43 16.16
CA SER A 492 -19.48 -23.17 17.37
C SER A 492 -18.49 -24.23 17.89
N HIS A 493 -17.18 -24.05 17.67
CA HIS A 493 -16.12 -24.98 18.14
C HIS A 493 -15.47 -24.57 19.49
N VAL A 494 -16.03 -23.60 20.21
CA VAL A 494 -15.44 -23.08 21.45
C VAL A 494 -15.23 -24.18 22.50
N GLU A 495 -16.24 -25.03 22.72
CA GLU A 495 -16.16 -26.12 23.71
C GLU A 495 -15.10 -27.16 23.32
N GLN A 496 -14.99 -27.47 22.03
CA GLN A 496 -13.98 -28.39 21.52
C GLN A 496 -12.56 -27.87 21.76
N GLU A 497 -12.30 -26.58 21.51
CA GLU A 497 -10.98 -26.00 21.74
C GLU A 497 -10.65 -25.85 23.23
N LEU A 498 -11.65 -25.56 24.08
CA LEU A 498 -11.48 -25.57 25.54
C LEU A 498 -11.12 -26.96 26.06
N GLU A 499 -11.78 -28.00 25.55
CA GLU A 499 -11.48 -29.38 25.90
C GLU A 499 -10.09 -29.80 25.40
N ALA A 500 -9.71 -29.39 24.19
CA ALA A 500 -8.36 -29.62 23.66
C ALA A 500 -7.26 -28.92 24.49
N LEU A 501 -7.56 -27.75 25.08
CA LEU A 501 -6.66 -27.06 26.01
C LEU A 501 -6.53 -27.78 27.35
N LYS A 502 -7.62 -28.31 27.90
CA LYS A 502 -7.59 -29.14 29.12
C LYS A 502 -6.80 -30.42 28.91
N GLN A 503 -7.07 -31.15 27.83
CA GLN A 503 -6.31 -32.34 27.49
C GLN A 503 -4.83 -32.03 27.29
N PHE A 504 -4.49 -30.86 26.74
CA PHE A 504 -3.11 -30.42 26.60
C PHE A 504 -2.39 -30.23 27.93
N THR A 505 -3.05 -29.71 28.97
CA THR A 505 -2.42 -29.53 30.30
C THR A 505 -2.22 -30.84 31.05
N GLU A 506 -2.99 -31.87 30.72
CA GLU A 506 -2.83 -33.22 31.27
C GLU A 506 -1.66 -33.99 30.65
N VAL A 507 -1.23 -33.61 29.44
CA VAL A 507 -0.08 -34.24 28.78
C VAL A 507 1.22 -33.91 29.54
N PRO A 508 2.01 -34.92 29.98
CA PRO A 508 3.28 -34.67 30.65
C PRO A 508 4.23 -33.85 29.78
N SER A 509 4.85 -32.80 30.33
CA SER A 509 5.70 -31.88 29.55
C SER A 509 6.86 -32.58 28.81
N SER A 510 7.38 -33.68 29.35
CA SER A 510 8.41 -34.51 28.72
C SER A 510 8.00 -35.12 27.37
N TYR A 511 6.69 -35.22 27.09
CA TYR A 511 6.16 -35.62 25.78
C TYR A 511 6.66 -34.70 24.66
N TRP A 512 6.74 -33.40 24.94
CA TRP A 512 7.10 -32.37 23.95
C TRP A 512 8.60 -32.32 23.61
N ALA A 513 9.46 -32.96 24.42
CA ALA A 513 10.89 -33.06 24.15
C ALA A 513 11.25 -34.15 23.11
N LYS A 514 10.30 -34.99 22.71
CA LYS A 514 10.53 -36.01 21.68
C LYS A 514 10.68 -35.34 20.30
N SER A 515 11.62 -35.82 19.50
CA SER A 515 12.00 -35.23 18.21
C SER A 515 10.83 -35.15 17.22
N ASP A 516 9.90 -36.11 17.24
CA ASP A 516 8.70 -36.14 16.40
C ASP A 516 7.55 -35.27 16.94
N LYS A 517 7.53 -34.96 18.24
CA LYS A 517 6.46 -34.21 18.90
C LYS A 517 6.72 -32.71 18.98
N CYS A 518 7.99 -32.30 19.03
CA CYS A 518 8.38 -30.90 19.17
C CYS A 518 8.01 -30.01 17.96
N TRP A 519 7.61 -30.60 16.83
CA TRP A 519 7.20 -29.91 15.60
C TRP A 519 5.70 -29.98 15.28
N ILE A 520 4.87 -30.48 16.21
CA ILE A 520 3.41 -30.48 16.02
C ILE A 520 2.91 -29.03 15.96
N THR A 521 2.24 -28.69 14.87
CA THR A 521 1.77 -27.32 14.56
C THR A 521 0.78 -26.76 15.60
N THR A 522 -0.02 -27.65 16.19
CA THR A 522 -0.99 -27.35 17.27
C THR A 522 -0.42 -27.64 18.68
N GLY A 523 0.90 -27.70 18.82
CA GLY A 523 1.62 -27.93 20.08
C GLY A 523 1.68 -26.70 21.00
N PRO A 524 2.64 -26.66 21.95
CA PRO A 524 2.68 -25.62 22.98
C PRO A 524 2.63 -24.16 22.49
N LEU A 525 3.31 -23.82 21.38
CA LEU A 525 3.24 -22.45 20.80
C LEU A 525 1.81 -22.07 20.39
N TYR A 526 1.10 -22.96 19.70
CA TYR A 526 -0.30 -22.74 19.33
C TYR A 526 -1.21 -22.69 20.55
N ARG A 527 -0.98 -23.58 21.53
CA ARG A 527 -1.84 -23.72 22.72
C ARG A 527 -1.72 -22.52 23.66
N LEU A 528 -0.56 -21.87 23.73
CA LEU A 528 -0.41 -20.60 24.44
C LEU A 528 -1.29 -19.49 23.84
N VAL A 529 -1.35 -19.38 22.52
CA VAL A 529 -2.23 -18.42 21.84
C VAL A 529 -3.70 -18.83 22.00
N ALA A 530 -4.02 -20.12 21.95
CA ALA A 530 -5.38 -20.60 22.22
C ALA A 530 -5.83 -20.22 23.64
N ALA A 531 -4.97 -20.42 24.65
CA ALA A 531 -5.23 -20.03 26.04
C ALA A 531 -5.54 -18.53 26.14
N LEU A 532 -4.77 -17.68 25.47
CA LEU A 532 -5.01 -16.23 25.43
C LEU A 532 -6.45 -15.85 25.02
N HIS A 533 -7.07 -16.63 24.12
CA HIS A 533 -8.41 -16.37 23.61
C HIS A 533 -9.53 -17.09 24.37
N LEU A 534 -9.21 -18.15 25.10
CA LEU A 534 -10.19 -19.08 25.69
C LEU A 534 -10.21 -19.07 27.21
N TRP A 535 -9.09 -18.75 27.85
CA TRP A 535 -8.96 -18.67 29.29
C TRP A 535 -8.94 -17.24 29.78
N SER A 536 -9.71 -17.00 30.84
CA SER A 536 -9.61 -15.79 31.63
C SER A 536 -8.21 -15.62 32.22
N ARG A 537 -7.90 -14.41 32.68
CA ARG A 537 -6.65 -14.12 33.38
C ARG A 537 -6.41 -15.06 34.58
N ASP A 538 -7.45 -15.33 35.37
CA ASP A 538 -7.34 -16.22 36.53
C ASP A 538 -7.02 -17.66 36.12
N GLU A 539 -7.67 -18.17 35.06
CA GLU A 539 -7.38 -19.49 34.51
C GLU A 539 -5.98 -19.57 33.90
N TRP A 540 -5.51 -18.51 33.25
CA TRP A 540 -4.14 -18.39 32.77
C TRP A 540 -3.15 -18.54 33.93
N HIS A 541 -3.29 -17.76 35.01
CA HIS A 541 -2.37 -17.86 36.16
C HIS A 541 -2.34 -19.26 36.79
N ASN A 542 -3.47 -19.98 36.81
CA ASN A 542 -3.53 -21.34 37.33
C ASN A 542 -2.75 -22.36 36.48
N HIS A 543 -2.62 -22.13 35.17
CA HIS A 543 -2.03 -23.11 34.24
C HIS A 543 -0.72 -22.64 33.59
N ARG A 544 -0.33 -21.37 33.74
CA ARG A 544 0.81 -20.76 33.04
C ARG A 544 2.13 -21.49 33.31
N ALA A 545 2.34 -22.00 34.52
CA ALA A 545 3.54 -22.79 34.86
C ALA A 545 3.62 -24.10 34.05
N THR A 546 2.50 -24.83 33.91
CA THR A 546 2.42 -26.06 33.11
C THR A 546 2.64 -25.77 31.62
N LEU A 547 2.07 -24.66 31.12
CA LEU A 547 2.28 -24.22 29.73
C LEU A 547 3.74 -23.84 29.48
N LEU A 548 4.39 -23.13 30.41
CA LEU A 548 5.80 -22.77 30.34
C LEU A 548 6.70 -24.01 30.32
N HIS A 549 6.45 -24.99 31.19
CA HIS A 549 7.17 -26.26 31.17
C HIS A 549 7.05 -26.95 29.83
N SER A 550 5.83 -27.13 29.31
CA SER A 550 5.60 -27.77 28.01
C SER A 550 6.28 -27.01 26.86
N LEU A 551 6.35 -25.69 26.92
CA LEU A 551 7.09 -24.86 25.96
C LEU A 551 8.61 -25.09 26.04
N LEU A 552 9.18 -25.12 27.25
CA LEU A 552 10.61 -25.33 27.45
C LEU A 552 11.05 -26.75 27.05
N TYR A 553 10.24 -27.77 27.35
CA TYR A 553 10.52 -29.13 26.88
C TYR A 553 10.45 -29.23 25.35
N MET A 554 9.53 -28.50 24.69
CA MET A 554 9.53 -28.40 23.22
C MET A 554 10.82 -27.75 22.70
N ALA A 555 11.27 -26.65 23.31
CA ALA A 555 12.52 -25.98 22.94
C ALA A 555 13.73 -26.92 23.07
N LEU A 556 13.80 -27.68 24.17
CA LEU A 556 14.83 -28.71 24.39
C LEU A 556 14.78 -29.81 23.32
N GLY A 557 13.59 -30.30 22.97
CA GLY A 557 13.41 -31.31 21.92
C GLY A 557 13.88 -30.81 20.54
N ARG A 558 13.63 -29.53 20.23
CA ARG A 558 14.12 -28.89 18.99
C ARG A 558 15.64 -28.73 19.00
N SER A 559 16.23 -28.44 20.15
CA SER A 559 17.68 -28.28 20.31
C SER A 559 18.46 -29.58 20.27
N ASN A 560 17.95 -30.66 20.85
CA ASN A 560 18.65 -31.95 20.90
C ASN A 560 18.80 -32.61 19.51
N ASN A 561 18.04 -32.14 18.52
CA ASN A 561 18.22 -32.54 17.13
C ASN A 561 19.39 -31.83 16.43
N ALA A 562 20.02 -30.83 17.07
CA ALA A 562 21.14 -30.07 16.53
C ALA A 562 22.47 -30.81 16.73
N THR A 563 23.30 -30.87 15.69
CA THR A 563 24.56 -31.63 15.66
C THR A 563 25.74 -30.95 16.40
N CYS A 564 25.47 -30.08 17.38
CA CYS A 564 26.51 -29.30 18.05
C CYS A 564 27.07 -30.03 19.28
N SER A 565 28.38 -30.32 19.26
CA SER A 565 29.09 -31.21 20.21
C SER A 565 29.73 -30.51 21.41
N THR A 566 29.41 -29.24 21.67
CA THR A 566 29.97 -28.46 22.79
C THR A 566 28.99 -27.37 23.25
N SER A 567 28.31 -27.55 24.38
CA SER A 567 27.37 -26.57 24.93
C SER A 567 27.92 -25.93 26.22
N THR A 568 28.17 -24.62 26.19
CA THR A 568 28.38 -23.78 27.38
C THR A 568 27.01 -23.37 27.96
N VAL A 569 26.94 -22.95 29.23
CA VAL A 569 25.68 -22.48 29.85
C VAL A 569 25.08 -21.29 29.08
N ASP A 570 25.91 -20.37 28.59
CA ASP A 570 25.48 -19.23 27.77
C ASP A 570 24.82 -19.65 26.44
N SER A 571 25.24 -20.79 25.87
CA SER A 571 24.62 -21.35 24.65
C SER A 571 23.22 -21.91 24.91
N GLN A 572 22.94 -22.37 26.14
CA GLN A 572 21.63 -22.92 26.50
C GLN A 572 20.60 -21.82 26.78
N PHE A 573 21.00 -20.70 27.39
CA PHE A 573 20.10 -19.57 27.60
C PHE A 573 19.71 -18.91 26.27
N THR A 574 20.68 -18.70 25.38
CA THR A 574 20.43 -18.14 24.03
C THR A 574 19.42 -18.96 23.24
N LEU A 575 19.42 -20.28 23.43
CA LEU A 575 18.45 -21.20 22.87
C LEU A 575 17.05 -20.96 23.47
N ILE A 576 16.88 -21.03 24.79
CA ILE A 576 15.53 -20.90 25.36
C ILE A 576 14.97 -19.46 25.36
N LYS A 577 15.82 -18.43 25.22
CA LYS A 577 15.46 -17.01 25.33
C LYS A 577 14.26 -16.60 24.47
N PRO A 578 14.18 -16.91 23.16
CA PRO A 578 13.01 -16.52 22.38
C PRO A 578 11.71 -17.19 22.85
N TYR A 579 11.77 -18.42 23.38
CA TYR A 579 10.60 -19.08 23.94
C TYR A 579 10.14 -18.43 25.24
N LEU A 580 11.07 -17.99 26.08
CA LEU A 580 10.77 -17.20 27.28
C LEU A 580 10.14 -15.85 26.88
N ILE A 581 10.73 -15.13 25.93
CA ILE A 581 10.17 -13.87 25.41
C ILE A 581 8.76 -14.09 24.85
N TYR A 582 8.54 -15.16 24.09
CA TYR A 582 7.22 -15.51 23.55
C TYR A 582 6.18 -15.70 24.66
N PHE A 583 6.55 -16.44 25.71
CA PHE A 583 5.68 -16.64 26.87
C PHE A 583 5.42 -15.34 27.63
N GLY A 584 6.46 -14.56 27.92
CA GLY A 584 6.36 -13.27 28.60
C GLY A 584 5.53 -12.25 27.81
N LEU A 585 5.60 -12.30 26.48
CA LEU A 585 4.76 -11.48 25.60
C LEU A 585 3.28 -11.85 25.78
N ILE A 586 2.94 -13.13 25.86
CA ILE A 586 1.55 -13.58 26.11
C ILE A 586 1.07 -13.17 27.50
N ASP A 587 1.89 -13.35 28.53
CA ASP A 587 1.55 -12.91 29.90
C ASP A 587 1.34 -11.39 29.96
N SER A 588 2.22 -10.62 29.32
CA SER A 588 2.08 -9.15 29.23
C SER A 588 0.86 -8.70 28.42
N ILE A 589 0.39 -9.48 27.42
CA ILE A 589 -0.86 -9.16 26.72
C ILE A 589 -2.06 -9.24 27.68
N TYR A 590 -2.12 -10.23 28.57
CA TYR A 590 -3.13 -10.26 29.63
C TYR A 590 -3.04 -9.00 30.49
N GLU A 591 -1.83 -8.56 30.86
CA GLU A 591 -1.60 -7.43 31.77
C GLU A 591 -1.83 -6.04 31.19
N TYR A 592 -1.49 -5.82 29.92
CA TYR A 592 -1.58 -4.50 29.29
C TYR A 592 -2.85 -4.34 28.45
N LEU A 593 -3.17 -5.31 27.59
CA LEU A 593 -4.30 -5.19 26.66
C LEU A 593 -5.61 -5.61 27.32
N PHE A 594 -5.62 -6.70 28.09
CA PHE A 594 -6.85 -7.35 28.57
C PHE A 594 -7.12 -7.23 30.07
N LYS A 595 -6.45 -6.29 30.74
CA LYS A 595 -6.66 -6.03 32.17
C LYS A 595 -8.05 -5.64 32.56
N ASN A 596 -8.72 -4.89 31.70
CA ASN A 596 -10.04 -4.33 31.97
C ASN A 596 -11.15 -5.11 31.26
N VAL A 597 -10.88 -6.33 30.77
CA VAL A 597 -11.94 -7.17 30.20
C VAL A 597 -12.91 -7.51 31.34
N PRO A 598 -14.18 -7.09 31.25
CA PRO A 598 -15.13 -7.29 32.33
C PRO A 598 -15.40 -8.79 32.51
N LEU A 599 -15.03 -9.32 33.67
CA LEU A 599 -15.48 -10.66 34.09
C LEU A 599 -16.99 -10.60 34.38
N THR A 600 -17.66 -11.70 34.05
CA THR A 600 -19.10 -11.81 33.80
C THR A 600 -20.06 -11.51 34.96
N SER A 601 -19.60 -11.03 36.10
CA SER A 601 -20.47 -10.59 37.20
C SER A 601 -21.15 -9.23 36.95
N SER A 602 -20.61 -8.38 36.06
CA SER A 602 -21.06 -6.97 35.91
C SER A 602 -21.92 -6.68 34.67
N ILE A 603 -22.08 -7.64 33.74
CA ILE A 603 -22.83 -7.44 32.48
C ILE A 603 -24.32 -7.83 32.64
N GLU A 604 -24.65 -8.67 33.63
CA GLU A 604 -26.04 -9.13 33.85
C GLU A 604 -27.04 -8.02 34.16
N THR A 605 -26.61 -6.86 34.67
CA THR A 605 -27.51 -5.77 35.05
C THR A 605 -27.91 -4.87 33.87
N LYS A 606 -27.10 -4.79 32.81
CA LYS A 606 -27.42 -3.96 31.62
C LYS A 606 -28.09 -4.73 30.49
N LEU A 607 -27.90 -6.06 30.40
CA LEU A 607 -28.49 -6.86 29.32
C LEU A 607 -29.96 -7.25 29.60
N LYS A 608 -30.39 -7.26 30.87
CA LYS A 608 -31.77 -7.58 31.28
C LYS A 608 -32.81 -6.52 30.88
N SER A 609 -32.41 -5.30 30.51
CA SER A 609 -33.36 -4.24 30.13
C SER A 609 -33.67 -4.17 28.62
N VAL A 610 -33.02 -4.99 27.77
CA VAL A 610 -33.14 -4.89 26.30
C VAL A 610 -33.84 -6.12 25.68
N THR A 611 -33.87 -7.28 26.33
CA THR A 611 -34.31 -8.55 25.70
C THR A 611 -35.63 -9.13 26.20
N SER A 612 -36.47 -8.37 26.90
CA SER A 612 -37.81 -8.83 27.30
C SER A 612 -38.84 -8.76 26.16
N SER A 613 -38.60 -9.46 25.05
CA SER A 613 -39.66 -9.76 24.05
C SER A 613 -39.24 -10.81 23.01
N SER A 614 -38.92 -12.04 23.42
CA SER A 614 -39.18 -13.22 22.57
C SER A 614 -39.00 -14.51 23.37
N SER A 615 -40.08 -15.26 23.47
CA SER A 615 -40.18 -16.59 24.08
C SER A 615 -39.34 -17.62 23.34
N GLY A 616 -38.36 -18.19 24.04
CA GLY A 616 -37.62 -19.38 23.64
C GLY A 616 -36.66 -19.77 24.76
N SER A 617 -36.80 -20.99 25.30
CA SER A 617 -35.95 -21.47 26.39
C SER A 617 -34.51 -21.65 25.91
N VAL A 618 -33.62 -20.73 26.29
CA VAL A 618 -32.16 -20.88 26.16
C VAL A 618 -31.60 -21.00 27.56
N SER A 619 -30.84 -22.08 27.78
CA SER A 619 -30.13 -22.36 29.03
C SER A 619 -29.23 -21.19 29.43
N GLN A 620 -29.48 -20.66 30.63
CA GLN A 620 -28.66 -19.65 31.29
C GLN A 620 -27.21 -20.13 31.36
N THR A 621 -26.35 -19.59 30.51
CA THR A 621 -24.89 -19.80 30.56
C THR A 621 -24.24 -18.42 30.57
N SER A 622 -23.43 -18.16 31.60
CA SER A 622 -22.62 -16.94 31.70
C SER A 622 -21.78 -16.78 30.43
N PRO A 623 -21.53 -15.54 29.94
CA PRO A 623 -20.72 -15.37 28.73
C PRO A 623 -19.32 -15.98 28.90
N SER A 624 -18.89 -16.83 27.97
CA SER A 624 -17.52 -17.35 27.99
C SER A 624 -16.49 -16.22 27.85
N TRP A 625 -15.26 -16.43 28.33
CA TRP A 625 -14.16 -15.47 28.18
C TRP A 625 -14.01 -14.99 26.73
N SER A 626 -14.10 -15.90 25.77
CA SER A 626 -14.03 -15.61 24.33
C SER A 626 -15.08 -14.59 23.85
N VAL A 627 -16.31 -14.65 24.38
CA VAL A 627 -17.37 -13.68 24.07
C VAL A 627 -17.06 -12.33 24.69
N SER A 628 -16.63 -12.32 25.96
CA SER A 628 -16.29 -11.08 26.68
C SER A 628 -15.09 -10.37 26.04
N LEU A 629 -14.07 -11.13 25.63
CA LEU A 629 -12.88 -10.65 24.95
C LEU A 629 -13.22 -10.06 23.56
N SER A 630 -14.04 -10.77 22.77
CA SER A 630 -14.52 -10.29 21.47
C SER A 630 -15.28 -8.96 21.61
N GLN A 631 -16.16 -8.87 22.62
CA GLN A 631 -16.90 -7.65 22.90
C GLN A 631 -16.00 -6.50 23.38
N TYR A 632 -14.98 -6.81 24.19
CA TYR A 632 -14.02 -5.81 24.66
C TYR A 632 -13.19 -5.24 23.51
N ILE A 633 -12.63 -6.09 22.64
CA ILE A 633 -11.85 -5.65 21.47
C ILE A 633 -12.69 -4.74 20.57
N ARG A 634 -13.97 -5.11 20.38
CA ARG A 634 -14.93 -4.36 19.57
C ARG A 634 -15.30 -2.98 20.14
N THR A 635 -15.25 -2.78 21.45
CA THR A 635 -15.81 -1.58 22.12
C THR A 635 -14.78 -0.70 22.84
N SER A 636 -13.55 -1.20 23.02
CA SER A 636 -12.50 -0.56 23.83
C SER A 636 -11.29 -0.15 22.99
N ASP A 637 -11.55 0.35 21.79
CA ASP A 637 -10.54 0.74 20.80
C ASP A 637 -9.58 1.81 21.33
N GLU A 638 -10.09 2.83 22.02
CA GLU A 638 -9.27 3.87 22.68
C GLU A 638 -8.35 3.29 23.75
N ALA A 639 -8.84 2.33 24.55
CA ALA A 639 -8.06 1.69 25.59
C ALA A 639 -6.94 0.83 24.99
N LEU A 640 -7.24 0.08 23.92
CA LEU A 640 -6.26 -0.72 23.20
C LEU A 640 -5.18 0.13 22.53
N MET A 641 -5.56 1.24 21.89
CA MET A 641 -4.62 2.20 21.29
C MET A 641 -3.68 2.82 22.34
N LYS A 642 -4.16 3.09 23.56
CA LYS A 642 -3.34 3.60 24.67
C LYS A 642 -2.47 2.52 25.32
N ALA A 643 -2.88 1.26 25.27
CA ALA A 643 -2.18 0.15 25.91
C ALA A 643 -1.07 -0.43 25.03
N ALA A 644 -1.25 -0.46 23.71
CA ALA A 644 -0.31 -1.05 22.77
C ALA A 644 1.12 -0.45 22.82
N PRO A 645 1.32 0.89 22.89
CA PRO A 645 2.66 1.47 23.09
C PRO A 645 3.31 1.10 24.43
N LYS A 646 2.50 0.93 25.49
CA LYS A 646 3.01 0.52 26.82
C LYS A 646 3.47 -0.93 26.81
N LEU A 647 2.69 -1.81 26.17
CA LEU A 647 3.08 -3.20 25.95
C LEU A 647 4.38 -3.28 25.13
N LEU A 648 4.50 -2.46 24.08
CA LEU A 648 5.72 -2.42 23.28
C LEU A 648 6.94 -1.95 24.09
N ALA A 649 6.80 -0.86 24.87
CA ALA A 649 7.86 -0.38 25.74
C ALA A 649 8.30 -1.46 26.74
N TYR A 650 7.35 -2.14 27.39
CA TYR A 650 7.65 -3.27 28.27
C TYR A 650 8.40 -4.39 27.55
N PHE A 651 7.97 -4.75 26.35
CA PHE A 651 8.65 -5.77 25.54
C PHE A 651 10.09 -5.37 25.20
N GLU A 652 10.34 -4.12 24.81
CA GLU A 652 11.67 -3.66 24.41
C GLU A 652 12.62 -3.41 25.57
N GLU A 653 12.12 -2.83 26.67
CA GLU A 653 12.92 -2.45 27.83
C GLU A 653 13.15 -3.61 28.79
N ASN A 654 12.18 -4.52 28.94
CA ASN A 654 12.21 -5.58 29.95
C ASN A 654 12.33 -6.99 29.37
N LEU A 655 11.63 -7.34 28.29
CA LEU A 655 11.68 -8.72 27.75
C LEU A 655 12.88 -8.98 26.84
N LEU A 656 13.24 -8.02 25.97
CA LEU A 656 14.37 -8.19 25.05
C LEU A 656 15.74 -8.15 25.75
N THR A 657 15.83 -7.41 26.86
CA THR A 657 17.07 -7.15 27.62
C THR A 657 17.49 -8.32 28.50
N ILE A 658 16.59 -9.27 28.75
CA ILE A 658 16.82 -10.44 29.62
C ILE A 658 18.06 -11.23 29.20
N SER A 659 18.89 -11.53 30.19
CA SER A 659 20.16 -12.22 30.09
C SER A 659 20.23 -13.55 30.84
N SER A 660 19.27 -13.84 31.73
CA SER A 660 19.17 -15.12 32.44
C SER A 660 17.72 -15.57 32.72
N VAL A 661 17.54 -16.81 33.20
CA VAL A 661 16.22 -17.34 33.58
C VAL A 661 15.73 -16.68 34.87
N GLU A 662 16.62 -16.38 35.81
CA GLU A 662 16.29 -15.68 37.05
C GLU A 662 15.75 -14.28 36.76
N GLU A 663 16.41 -13.54 35.86
CA GLU A 663 15.95 -12.21 35.43
C GLU A 663 14.57 -12.28 34.75
N PHE A 664 14.32 -13.33 33.97
CA PHE A 664 12.98 -13.57 33.41
C PHE A 664 11.91 -13.74 34.49
N LEU A 665 12.19 -14.57 35.51
CA LEU A 665 11.27 -14.81 36.61
C LEU A 665 11.06 -13.58 37.52
N ASP A 666 12.04 -12.68 37.59
CA ASP A 666 11.91 -11.41 38.31
C ASP A 666 11.03 -10.40 37.55
N VAL A 667 11.01 -10.47 36.21
CA VAL A 667 10.28 -9.57 35.33
C VAL A 667 8.83 -10.01 35.08
N THR A 668 8.55 -11.33 35.03
CA THR A 668 7.23 -11.93 34.67
C THR A 668 6.62 -12.77 35.79
#